data_AF-A0A917LXR5-F1
#
_entry.id   AF-A0A917LXR5-F1
#
_cell.length_a   1.000
_cell.length_b   1.000
_cell.length_c   1.000
_cell.angle_alpha   90.00
_cell.angle_beta   90.00
_cell.angle_gamma   90.00
#
_symmetry.space_group_name_H-M   'P 1'
#
loop_
_entity.id
_entity.type
_entity.pdbx_description
1 polymer ?
#
loop_
_entity_poly.entity_id
_entity_poly.type
_entity_poly.pdbx_seq_one_letter_code
_entity_poly.pdbx_strand_id
1 'polypeptide(L)'
;MSPLNKAGVEYRKAKVRDRLAQLKEREEAVRQDRAYYRSAYFRSQLAADPASVRWTRARSPEDYSARLAEVLRTDLVEELVAQARSLPDHLGTRSLAPHPARVAVIADAFLWSTFDGTADLTYLTPENFREVAPQMDLLLIASTWRGRFEEWHGTSTSSGIVRTEVIPHFRSLGVPVAFYSKEDPPNYVRFRPLAQEADYVFTSAAEKIRDYLEDCTDARDVQALTFGVNPLVHNPVGSRRTRRQEVLFAGSWLSHKYPTRQKDAAALFDGVLAASRDLLILDRNSQLGDPRYFYPEPYLPHIGPGVDHADLMRIQRMVDVQLNLNSVNDSTTMFANRAVELQAMGALVVSNYSLAVNDLFPEVQLVDDAAEVPGILDAVQGTELYRAQMSGLRRVFTDHLAFDRMGDILRTVGLPARSSRQRVAVTAEEITPAVHAVAQRQSLPGIEVVPKQELRRRRAEFDVVVPVDPRYAYAGHYVQDLVNGFAYADVDFVVKNGYEQPGRVVSVEDHEPVGLAHDRHRTALWADGPALDQYLNGADIAGSGYSVDPFGVDTAPGTGVKVAVREPELTVVVPVYNNGMHLEHKCFRSLQRSSIFDRMEILLVDDGSTDGTTPQIVAELAERHPNVRAHFNERGGSGSASRPRNQGLAMATAPYITYLDPDNEAINDGFRVLLERARDLRLQFAIGDMLKLSTWRRYVHNVALLDPVLEDDPVGGKRVPEDVLQQIRFQPMSIQALVADTAWLRAIGLHQPVGALGQDSMAFQQMLGRARRIDTVKMPIHVYYGAVSTSVVNTVGPGFFRKYLPLEKARSAWLHADGLYEEYCRTRADAYFQGWFVNKFNKSVAPENRAECQALLLELAAFYDVQVAPEDPTDAGSPLVVQTRDTTEGDA
;
A
#
# COMPACT_ATOMS: atom_id res chain seq x y z
N MET A 1 25.49 52.58 23.21
CA MET A 1 24.91 51.64 22.23
C MET A 1 23.58 51.13 22.77
N SER A 2 22.48 51.37 22.06
CA SER A 2 21.11 51.08 22.50
C SER A 2 20.86 49.59 22.79
N PRO A 3 20.07 49.22 23.83
CA PRO A 3 19.69 47.84 24.13
C PRO A 3 19.03 47.09 22.96
N LEU A 4 18.39 47.80 22.02
CA LEU A 4 17.83 47.24 20.79
C LEU A 4 18.89 46.63 19.84
N ASN A 5 20.15 47.06 19.94
CA ASN A 5 21.23 46.53 19.10
C ASN A 5 21.88 45.28 19.71
N LYS A 6 21.75 45.05 21.02
CA LYS A 6 22.27 43.83 21.68
C LYS A 6 21.43 42.60 21.33
N ALA A 7 20.10 42.72 21.33
CA ALA A 7 19.20 41.61 20.95
C ALA A 7 19.39 41.20 19.47
N GLY A 8 19.53 42.19 18.56
CA GLY A 8 19.80 41.92 17.15
C GLY A 8 21.17 41.28 16.89
N VAL A 9 22.19 41.62 17.68
CA VAL A 9 23.52 40.99 17.61
C VAL A 9 23.50 39.58 18.19
N GLU A 10 22.81 39.34 19.30
CA GLU A 10 22.66 37.99 19.88
C GLU A 10 21.84 37.07 18.97
N TYR A 11 20.77 37.56 18.33
CA TYR A 11 20.01 36.81 17.33
C TYR A 11 20.88 36.43 16.12
N ARG A 12 21.71 37.34 15.61
CA ARG A 12 22.65 37.02 14.51
C ARG A 12 23.71 36.03 14.96
N LYS A 13 24.24 36.15 16.18
CA LYS A 13 25.19 35.17 16.73
C LYS A 13 24.56 33.80 16.96
N ALA A 14 23.30 33.72 17.37
CA ALA A 14 22.55 32.48 17.46
C ALA A 14 22.39 31.86 16.06
N LYS A 15 21.94 32.65 15.07
CA LYS A 15 21.79 32.20 13.68
C LYS A 15 23.11 31.74 13.05
N VAL A 16 24.23 32.39 13.37
CA VAL A 16 25.57 31.98 12.93
C VAL A 16 26.03 30.72 13.65
N ARG A 17 25.76 30.58 14.96
CA ARG A 17 26.02 29.34 15.71
C ARG A 17 25.20 28.17 15.18
N ASP A 18 23.92 28.38 14.88
CA ASP A 18 23.04 27.38 14.27
C ASP A 18 23.53 27.01 12.88
N ARG A 19 23.94 27.98 12.06
CA ARG A 19 24.52 27.69 10.74
C ARG A 19 25.83 26.92 10.84
N LEU A 20 26.68 27.23 11.82
CA LEU A 20 27.91 26.49 12.11
C LEU A 20 27.62 25.08 12.65
N ALA A 21 26.59 24.91 13.47
CA ALA A 21 26.15 23.62 13.98
C ALA A 21 25.53 22.76 12.86
N GLN A 22 24.67 23.33 12.01
CA GLN A 22 24.11 22.70 10.81
C GLN A 22 25.21 22.34 9.81
N LEU A 23 26.20 23.22 9.61
CA LEU A 23 27.35 22.91 8.78
C LEU A 23 28.17 21.78 9.38
N LYS A 24 28.40 21.77 10.69
CA LYS A 24 29.10 20.67 11.39
C LYS A 24 28.34 19.36 11.38
N GLU A 25 27.01 19.37 11.53
CA GLU A 25 26.15 18.17 11.42
C GLU A 25 26.10 17.68 9.99
N ARG A 26 25.98 18.57 9.00
CA ARG A 26 26.09 18.22 7.59
C ARG A 26 27.49 17.71 7.27
N GLU A 27 28.52 18.25 7.91
CA GLU A 27 29.89 17.78 7.82
C GLU A 27 30.11 16.47 8.59
N GLU A 28 29.33 16.17 9.63
CA GLU A 28 29.34 14.90 10.39
C GLU A 28 28.59 13.81 9.62
N ALA A 29 27.42 14.11 9.05
CA ALA A 29 26.66 13.23 8.15
C ALA A 29 27.45 12.96 6.86
N VAL A 30 27.98 14.01 6.21
CA VAL A 30 28.89 13.88 5.06
C VAL A 30 30.20 13.21 5.48
N ARG A 31 30.64 13.29 6.74
CA ARG A 31 31.83 12.57 7.23
C ARG A 31 31.54 11.13 7.58
N GLN A 32 30.34 10.77 8.02
CA GLN A 32 29.87 9.40 8.18
C GLN A 32 29.71 8.75 6.81
N ASP A 33 29.11 9.45 5.85
CA ASP A 33 29.07 9.06 4.44
C ASP A 33 30.49 8.94 3.86
N ARG A 34 31.35 9.94 4.07
CA ARG A 34 32.76 9.87 3.63
C ARG A 34 33.56 8.82 4.38
N ALA A 35 33.22 8.47 5.62
CA ALA A 35 33.87 7.41 6.38
C ALA A 35 33.46 6.05 5.81
N TYR A 36 32.20 5.89 5.41
CA TYR A 36 31.75 4.76 4.61
C TYR A 36 32.50 4.71 3.26
N TYR A 37 32.54 5.81 2.50
CA TYR A 37 33.28 5.92 1.23
C TYR A 37 34.82 5.84 1.37
N ARG A 38 35.33 5.78 2.61
CA ARG A 38 36.74 5.56 2.94
C ARG A 38 36.94 4.28 3.74
N SER A 39 35.89 3.51 4.02
CA SER A 39 35.97 2.27 4.79
C SER A 39 36.77 1.24 4.00
N ALA A 40 37.36 0.28 4.71
CA ALA A 40 38.05 -0.85 4.07
C ALA A 40 37.08 -1.63 3.14
N TYR A 41 35.81 -1.74 3.54
CA TYR A 41 34.74 -2.36 2.78
C TYR A 41 34.42 -1.63 1.46
N PHE A 42 34.21 -0.31 1.50
CA PHE A 42 33.95 0.44 0.27
C PHE A 42 35.17 0.45 -0.67
N ARG A 43 36.39 0.54 -0.11
CA ARG A 43 37.62 0.41 -0.91
C ARG A 43 37.78 -0.98 -1.50
N SER A 44 37.37 -2.05 -0.82
CA SER A 44 37.37 -3.40 -1.41
C SER A 44 36.32 -3.56 -2.50
N GLN A 45 35.15 -2.90 -2.37
CA GLN A 45 34.12 -2.88 -3.42
C GLN A 45 34.54 -2.06 -4.65
N LEU A 46 35.27 -0.95 -4.47
CA LEU A 46 35.80 -0.13 -5.57
C LEU A 46 37.07 -0.69 -6.21
N ALA A 47 37.88 -1.43 -5.44
CA ALA A 47 39.08 -2.10 -5.94
C ALA A 47 38.76 -3.46 -6.59
N ALA A 48 37.57 -4.01 -6.36
CA ALA A 48 37.05 -5.11 -7.15
C ALA A 48 36.74 -4.58 -8.55
N ASP A 49 37.70 -4.71 -9.47
CA ASP A 49 37.44 -4.51 -10.89
C ASP A 49 36.32 -5.49 -11.30
N PRO A 50 35.13 -5.03 -11.74
CA PRO A 50 34.04 -5.90 -12.17
C PRO A 50 34.44 -6.84 -13.31
N ALA A 51 35.52 -6.50 -14.04
CA ALA A 51 36.09 -7.32 -15.10
C ALA A 51 37.17 -8.32 -14.63
N SER A 52 37.66 -8.21 -13.38
CA SER A 52 38.74 -9.06 -12.85
C SER A 52 38.27 -10.37 -12.23
N VAL A 53 37.02 -10.45 -11.77
CA VAL A 53 36.37 -11.73 -11.46
C VAL A 53 35.61 -12.18 -12.70
N ARG A 54 36.31 -12.82 -13.64
CA ARG A 54 35.63 -13.68 -14.62
C ARG A 54 34.97 -14.81 -13.83
N TRP A 55 33.71 -14.61 -13.44
CA TRP A 55 32.84 -15.67 -12.93
C TRP A 55 32.64 -16.69 -14.05
N THR A 56 33.59 -17.61 -14.19
CA THR A 56 33.37 -18.79 -15.01
C THR A 56 32.33 -19.61 -14.28
N ARG A 57 31.15 -19.79 -14.90
CA ARG A 57 30.02 -20.51 -14.34
C ARG A 57 30.46 -21.78 -13.58
N ALA A 58 29.94 -21.97 -12.37
CA ALA A 58 30.22 -23.14 -11.55
C ALA A 58 29.98 -24.41 -12.38
N ARG A 59 30.97 -25.32 -12.34
CA ARG A 59 30.97 -26.52 -13.19
C ARG A 59 30.23 -27.69 -12.56
N SER A 60 30.01 -27.65 -11.25
CA SER A 60 29.23 -28.62 -10.49
C SER A 60 28.61 -27.96 -9.24
N PRO A 61 27.66 -28.64 -8.56
CA PRO A 61 27.14 -28.16 -7.28
C PRO A 61 28.19 -27.99 -6.19
N GLU A 62 29.20 -28.85 -6.15
CA GLU A 62 30.30 -28.79 -5.20
C GLU A 62 31.19 -27.57 -5.44
N ASP A 63 31.47 -27.23 -6.72
CA ASP A 63 32.17 -26.01 -7.11
C ASP A 63 31.37 -24.77 -6.68
N TYR A 64 30.04 -24.77 -6.87
CA TYR A 64 29.19 -23.69 -6.37
C TYR A 64 29.26 -23.53 -4.85
N SER A 65 29.11 -24.63 -4.09
CA SER A 65 29.14 -24.59 -2.62
C SER A 65 30.50 -24.16 -2.07
N ALA A 66 31.59 -24.58 -2.69
CA ALA A 66 32.94 -24.15 -2.32
C ALA A 66 33.11 -22.63 -2.51
N ARG A 67 32.68 -22.10 -3.66
CA ARG A 67 32.72 -20.64 -3.92
C ARG A 67 31.84 -19.86 -2.98
N LEU A 68 30.63 -20.34 -2.71
CA LEU A 68 29.74 -19.68 -1.75
C LEU A 68 30.40 -19.63 -0.37
N ALA A 69 31.02 -20.72 0.09
CA ALA A 69 31.71 -20.75 1.39
C ALA A 69 32.87 -19.74 1.49
N GLU A 70 33.54 -19.40 0.38
CA GLU A 70 34.61 -18.39 0.36
C GLU A 70 34.11 -16.95 0.51
N VAL A 71 32.89 -16.65 0.04
CA VAL A 71 32.33 -15.29 0.00
C VAL A 71 31.15 -15.08 0.97
N LEU A 72 30.75 -16.13 1.69
CA LEU A 72 29.64 -16.09 2.63
C LEU A 72 29.91 -15.06 3.73
N ARG A 73 28.96 -14.15 3.97
CA ARG A 73 29.10 -13.05 4.94
C ARG A 73 28.90 -13.51 6.40
N THR A 74 29.55 -14.60 6.81
CA THR A 74 29.39 -15.20 8.15
C THR A 74 29.73 -14.21 9.28
N ASP A 75 30.88 -13.54 9.21
CA ASP A 75 31.33 -12.60 10.26
C ASP A 75 30.32 -11.45 10.47
N LEU A 76 29.76 -10.93 9.38
CA LEU A 76 28.73 -9.89 9.46
C LEU A 76 27.46 -10.41 10.13
N VAL A 77 27.02 -11.63 9.78
CA VAL A 77 25.82 -12.22 10.38
C VAL A 77 26.04 -12.50 11.87
N GLU A 78 27.21 -12.96 12.27
CA GLU A 78 27.57 -13.14 13.68
C GLU A 78 27.57 -11.81 14.45
N GLU A 79 28.09 -10.73 13.85
CA GLU A 79 28.02 -9.37 14.41
C GLU A 79 26.56 -8.92 14.58
N LEU A 80 25.72 -9.11 13.55
CA LEU A 80 24.31 -8.75 13.59
C LEU A 80 23.55 -9.53 14.67
N VAL A 81 23.79 -10.83 14.79
CA VAL A 81 23.20 -11.67 15.85
C VAL A 81 23.60 -11.16 17.24
N ALA A 82 24.89 -10.85 17.44
CA ALA A 82 25.38 -10.34 18.72
C ALA A 82 24.71 -9.01 19.11
N GLN A 83 24.57 -8.08 18.15
CA GLN A 83 23.87 -6.81 18.36
C GLN A 83 22.37 -7.03 18.60
N ALA A 84 21.73 -7.88 17.80
CA ALA A 84 20.30 -8.18 17.86
C ALA A 84 19.87 -8.77 19.21
N ARG A 85 20.72 -9.59 19.83
CA ARG A 85 20.48 -10.16 21.17
C ARG A 85 20.49 -9.15 22.32
N SER A 86 20.91 -7.91 22.08
CA SER A 86 20.80 -6.80 23.05
C SER A 86 19.43 -6.13 23.06
N LEU A 87 18.60 -6.38 22.03
CA LEU A 87 17.25 -5.84 21.95
C LEU A 87 16.32 -6.66 22.85
N PRO A 88 15.34 -6.03 23.53
CA PRO A 88 14.32 -6.77 24.27
C PRO A 88 13.50 -7.64 23.30
N ASP A 89 13.04 -8.81 23.74
CA ASP A 89 12.22 -9.67 22.89
C ASP A 89 10.86 -9.02 22.60
N HIS A 90 10.17 -8.64 23.66
CA HIS A 90 8.96 -7.83 23.66
C HIS A 90 8.80 -7.14 25.02
N LEU A 91 7.89 -6.18 25.12
CA LEU A 91 7.47 -5.59 26.39
C LEU A 91 6.08 -6.07 26.84
N GLY A 92 5.56 -7.13 26.21
CA GLY A 92 4.22 -7.64 26.47
C GLY A 92 3.18 -6.81 25.72
N THR A 93 1.92 -6.89 26.15
CA THR A 93 0.84 -6.08 25.60
C THR A 93 -0.04 -5.62 26.74
N ARG A 94 -0.35 -4.33 26.80
CA ARG A 94 -1.34 -3.80 27.73
C ARG A 94 -2.76 -3.98 27.22
N SER A 95 -2.92 -3.82 25.91
CA SER A 95 -4.24 -3.61 25.30
C SER A 95 -4.86 -4.86 24.67
N LEU A 96 -4.11 -5.95 24.54
CA LEU A 96 -4.58 -7.21 23.94
C LEU A 96 -4.64 -8.30 25.01
N ALA A 97 -5.84 -8.82 25.22
CA ALA A 97 -6.09 -9.94 26.12
C ALA A 97 -6.45 -11.20 25.30
N PRO A 98 -6.01 -12.39 25.73
CA PRO A 98 -6.39 -13.64 25.07
C PRO A 98 -7.92 -13.79 25.02
N HIS A 99 -8.42 -14.35 23.93
CA HIS A 99 -9.81 -14.76 23.83
C HIS A 99 -10.13 -15.87 24.83
N PRO A 100 -11.36 -15.87 25.39
CA PRO A 100 -11.73 -16.81 26.44
C PRO A 100 -11.95 -18.25 25.95
N ALA A 101 -12.02 -18.49 24.64
CA ALA A 101 -12.21 -19.82 24.08
C ALA A 101 -10.93 -20.68 24.18
N ARG A 102 -11.12 -21.97 24.45
CA ARG A 102 -10.05 -22.98 24.48
C ARG A 102 -9.93 -23.64 23.11
N VAL A 103 -8.77 -23.51 22.47
CA VAL A 103 -8.58 -23.93 21.09
C VAL A 103 -7.44 -24.93 21.00
N ALA A 104 -7.77 -26.12 20.49
CA ALA A 104 -6.78 -27.12 20.15
C ALA A 104 -6.22 -26.82 18.74
N VAL A 105 -4.90 -26.80 18.57
CA VAL A 105 -4.28 -26.36 17.30
C VAL A 105 -3.33 -27.40 16.72
N ILE A 106 -3.47 -27.67 15.43
CA ILE A 106 -2.47 -28.35 14.59
C ILE A 106 -1.90 -27.33 13.60
N ALA A 107 -0.65 -26.93 13.77
CA ALA A 107 0.01 -25.91 12.95
C ALA A 107 1.53 -26.13 12.85
N ASP A 108 2.19 -25.49 11.87
CA ASP A 108 3.65 -25.36 11.87
C ASP A 108 4.13 -24.40 12.96
N ALA A 109 5.44 -24.39 13.21
CA ALA A 109 6.05 -23.56 14.25
C ALA A 109 5.84 -22.05 14.04
N PHE A 110 5.75 -21.58 12.78
CA PHE A 110 5.57 -20.17 12.48
C PHE A 110 4.15 -19.71 12.80
N LEU A 111 3.15 -20.43 12.29
CA LEU A 111 1.75 -20.09 12.56
C LEU A 111 1.40 -20.27 14.03
N TRP A 112 1.96 -21.29 14.71
CA TRP A 112 1.82 -21.38 16.16
C TRP A 112 2.32 -20.11 16.83
N SER A 113 3.54 -19.66 16.52
CA SER A 113 4.13 -18.48 17.17
C SER A 113 3.30 -17.22 16.93
N THR A 114 2.67 -17.12 15.75
CA THR A 114 1.74 -16.04 15.44
C THR A 114 0.44 -16.10 16.28
N PHE A 115 -0.10 -17.27 16.58
CA PHE A 115 -1.34 -17.37 17.36
C PHE A 115 -1.11 -17.55 18.86
N ASP A 116 0.10 -17.85 19.31
CA ASP A 116 0.42 -18.05 20.73
C ASP A 116 -0.01 -16.83 21.56
N GLY A 117 -0.74 -17.08 22.65
CA GLY A 117 -1.32 -16.04 23.50
C GLY A 117 -2.55 -15.30 22.95
N THR A 118 -3.04 -15.60 21.74
CA THR A 118 -4.27 -14.99 21.20
C THR A 118 -5.55 -15.57 21.80
N ALA A 119 -5.49 -16.80 22.32
CA ALA A 119 -6.55 -17.50 23.06
C ALA A 119 -5.90 -18.53 24.02
N ASP A 120 -6.70 -19.31 24.73
CA ASP A 120 -6.18 -20.46 25.49
C ASP A 120 -5.86 -21.62 24.52
N LEU A 121 -4.63 -21.63 24.01
CA LEU A 121 -4.19 -22.56 22.96
C LEU A 121 -3.53 -23.81 23.54
N THR A 122 -3.96 -24.96 23.07
CA THR A 122 -3.28 -26.24 23.33
C THR A 122 -2.77 -26.84 22.02
N TYR A 123 -1.46 -27.04 21.91
CA TYR A 123 -0.87 -27.70 20.74
C TYR A 123 -1.22 -29.20 20.74
N LEU A 124 -1.71 -29.70 19.61
CA LEU A 124 -2.06 -31.10 19.46
C LEU A 124 -0.92 -31.92 18.86
N THR A 125 -0.76 -33.12 19.40
CA THR A 125 0.16 -34.17 18.93
C THR A 125 -0.63 -35.47 18.73
N PRO A 126 -0.10 -36.44 17.97
CA PRO A 126 -0.71 -37.76 17.85
C PRO A 126 -0.93 -38.47 19.19
N GLU A 127 -0.14 -38.14 20.21
CA GLU A 127 -0.16 -38.80 21.52
C GLU A 127 -1.17 -38.18 22.50
N ASN A 128 -1.45 -36.87 22.41
CA ASN A 128 -2.24 -36.16 23.43
C ASN A 128 -3.70 -35.86 23.03
N PHE A 129 -4.08 -36.02 21.76
CA PHE A 129 -5.35 -35.48 21.27
C PHE A 129 -6.59 -36.05 21.98
N ARG A 130 -6.52 -37.29 22.50
CA ARG A 130 -7.63 -37.94 23.22
C ARG A 130 -7.88 -37.34 24.60
N GLU A 131 -6.82 -36.90 25.26
CA GLU A 131 -6.89 -36.29 26.59
C GLU A 131 -7.28 -34.81 26.51
N VAL A 132 -6.85 -34.15 25.43
CA VAL A 132 -7.10 -32.73 25.17
C VAL A 132 -8.53 -32.48 24.68
N ALA A 133 -9.06 -33.29 23.76
CA ALA A 133 -10.33 -33.03 23.08
C ALA A 133 -11.53 -32.71 24.00
N PRO A 134 -11.76 -33.42 25.14
CA PRO A 134 -12.91 -33.15 26.02
C PRO A 134 -12.89 -31.76 26.68
N GLN A 135 -11.75 -31.06 26.67
CA GLN A 135 -11.54 -29.79 27.35
C GLN A 135 -11.57 -28.60 26.39
N MET A 136 -11.81 -28.81 25.10
CA MET A 136 -11.60 -27.80 24.07
C MET A 136 -12.94 -27.34 23.47
N ASP A 137 -12.99 -26.09 23.08
CA ASP A 137 -14.17 -25.47 22.46
C ASP A 137 -14.06 -25.47 20.92
N LEU A 138 -12.85 -25.62 20.37
CA LEU A 138 -12.57 -25.65 18.93
C LEU A 138 -11.33 -26.51 18.63
N LEU A 139 -11.38 -27.24 17.51
CA LEU A 139 -10.19 -27.77 16.83
C LEU A 139 -9.85 -26.92 15.61
N LEU A 140 -8.68 -26.28 15.61
CA LEU A 140 -8.15 -25.51 14.48
C LEU A 140 -7.00 -26.28 13.81
N ILE A 141 -7.15 -26.56 12.52
CA ILE A 141 -6.16 -27.30 11.74
C ILE A 141 -5.65 -26.42 10.60
N ALA A 142 -4.36 -26.12 10.57
CA ALA A 142 -3.76 -25.35 9.51
C ALA A 142 -3.12 -26.24 8.42
N SER A 143 -3.06 -25.74 7.18
CA SER A 143 -2.32 -26.39 6.08
C SER A 143 -0.82 -26.46 6.41
N THR A 144 -0.39 -27.59 6.98
CA THR A 144 0.92 -27.78 7.62
C THR A 144 1.65 -28.97 7.02
N TRP A 145 2.87 -28.77 6.54
CA TRP A 145 3.71 -29.84 5.96
C TRP A 145 4.44 -30.68 7.00
N ARG A 146 4.91 -30.02 8.06
CA ARG A 146 5.59 -30.59 9.22
C ARG A 146 5.06 -29.90 10.46
N GLY A 147 4.72 -30.69 11.48
CA GLY A 147 4.32 -30.19 12.80
C GLY A 147 5.41 -29.38 13.50
N ARG A 148 5.09 -28.79 14.64
CA ARG A 148 5.97 -27.91 15.41
C ARG A 148 7.25 -28.65 15.84
N PHE A 149 7.14 -29.92 16.19
CA PHE A 149 8.24 -30.82 16.57
C PHE A 149 8.43 -31.94 15.54
N GLU A 150 8.03 -31.69 14.28
CA GLU A 150 8.04 -32.66 13.18
C GLU A 150 7.19 -33.93 13.42
N GLU A 151 6.29 -33.95 14.39
CA GLU A 151 5.40 -35.08 14.70
C GLU A 151 4.34 -35.32 13.61
N TRP A 152 3.90 -34.25 12.95
CA TRP A 152 2.89 -34.31 11.90
C TRP A 152 3.53 -34.48 10.52
N HIS A 153 3.59 -35.72 10.04
CA HIS A 153 4.00 -36.06 8.66
C HIS A 153 2.80 -36.51 7.83
N GLY A 154 2.61 -35.93 6.64
CA GLY A 154 1.58 -36.39 5.69
C GLY A 154 0.14 -36.06 6.10
N THR A 155 -0.08 -35.01 6.90
CA THR A 155 -1.41 -34.49 7.30
C THR A 155 -2.33 -34.14 6.11
N SER A 156 -1.76 -33.91 4.94
CA SER A 156 -2.47 -33.66 3.69
C SER A 156 -2.98 -34.92 2.99
N THR A 157 -2.64 -36.12 3.47
CA THR A 157 -2.99 -37.39 2.82
C THR A 157 -4.28 -37.99 3.37
N SER A 158 -5.01 -38.75 2.55
CA SER A 158 -6.28 -39.37 2.95
C SER A 158 -6.18 -40.45 4.01
N SER A 159 -4.98 -41.00 4.23
CA SER A 159 -4.69 -42.00 5.24
C SER A 159 -4.09 -41.43 6.53
N GLY A 160 -4.03 -40.10 6.68
CA GLY A 160 -3.42 -39.45 7.84
C GLY A 160 -4.29 -39.56 9.10
N ILE A 161 -3.64 -39.79 10.26
CA ILE A 161 -4.31 -39.93 11.57
C ILE A 161 -5.22 -38.74 11.92
N VAL A 162 -4.92 -37.55 11.42
CA VAL A 162 -5.75 -36.35 11.61
C VAL A 162 -7.19 -36.59 11.10
N ARG A 163 -7.32 -37.20 9.92
CA ARG A 163 -8.60 -37.50 9.29
C ARG A 163 -9.25 -38.76 9.85
N THR A 164 -8.45 -39.80 10.09
CA THR A 164 -8.98 -41.11 10.48
C THR A 164 -9.31 -41.21 11.97
N GLU A 165 -8.68 -40.41 12.83
CA GLU A 165 -8.84 -40.52 14.29
C GLU A 165 -9.09 -39.17 14.99
N VAL A 166 -8.33 -38.12 14.68
CA VAL A 166 -8.41 -36.84 15.41
C VAL A 166 -9.74 -36.13 15.16
N ILE A 167 -10.06 -35.82 13.91
CA ILE A 167 -11.31 -35.14 13.54
C ILE A 167 -12.54 -35.94 14.01
N PRO A 168 -12.65 -37.27 13.75
CA PRO A 168 -13.76 -38.07 14.27
C PRO A 168 -13.90 -38.03 15.79
N HIS A 169 -12.78 -38.03 16.53
CA HIS A 169 -12.83 -37.97 17.99
C HIS A 169 -13.37 -36.63 18.49
N PHE A 170 -12.88 -35.50 17.97
CA PHE A 170 -13.39 -34.18 18.32
C PHE A 170 -14.88 -34.03 17.98
N ARG A 171 -15.29 -34.49 16.80
CA ARG A 171 -16.71 -34.50 16.38
C ARG A 171 -17.58 -35.36 17.29
N SER A 172 -17.09 -36.52 17.76
CA SER A 172 -17.84 -37.38 18.69
C SER A 172 -18.15 -36.72 20.04
N LEU A 173 -17.38 -35.68 20.39
CA LEU A 173 -17.57 -34.87 21.60
C LEU A 173 -18.33 -33.56 21.33
N GLY A 174 -18.76 -33.32 20.08
CA GLY A 174 -19.47 -32.11 19.69
C GLY A 174 -18.58 -30.87 19.54
N VAL A 175 -17.25 -31.04 19.49
CA VAL A 175 -16.31 -29.93 19.30
C VAL A 175 -16.22 -29.59 17.81
N PRO A 176 -16.49 -28.33 17.39
CA PRO A 176 -16.40 -27.92 16.00
C PRO A 176 -14.96 -27.98 15.48
N VAL A 177 -14.82 -28.22 14.17
CA VAL A 177 -13.55 -28.32 13.46
C VAL A 177 -13.44 -27.19 12.43
N ALA A 178 -12.40 -26.37 12.55
CA ALA A 178 -12.03 -25.35 11.58
C ALA A 178 -10.74 -25.74 10.86
N PHE A 179 -10.72 -25.54 9.53
CA PHE A 179 -9.52 -25.68 8.72
C PHE A 179 -9.07 -24.33 8.19
N TYR A 180 -7.76 -24.01 8.30
CA TYR A 180 -7.16 -22.80 7.74
C TYR A 180 -6.07 -23.13 6.72
N SER A 181 -6.33 -22.85 5.44
CA SER A 181 -5.30 -22.90 4.40
C SER A 181 -4.56 -21.57 4.32
N LYS A 182 -3.33 -21.55 4.83
CA LYS A 182 -2.52 -20.33 4.96
C LYS A 182 -1.79 -19.90 3.69
N GLU A 183 -1.68 -20.76 2.68
CA GLU A 183 -0.94 -20.48 1.43
C GLU A 183 -1.70 -20.98 0.20
N ASP A 184 -2.97 -20.61 0.09
CA ASP A 184 -3.73 -20.76 -1.14
C ASP A 184 -3.40 -19.65 -2.15
N PRO A 185 -3.61 -19.89 -3.47
CA PRO A 185 -4.01 -21.13 -4.14
C PRO A 185 -3.07 -22.35 -4.09
N PRO A 186 -1.73 -22.22 -3.91
CA PRO A 186 -0.81 -23.37 -4.02
C PRO A 186 -1.15 -24.58 -3.13
N ASN A 187 -1.72 -24.35 -1.95
CA ASN A 187 -2.08 -25.41 -1.01
C ASN A 187 -3.42 -26.08 -1.31
N TYR A 188 -4.32 -25.41 -2.04
CA TYR A 188 -5.71 -25.83 -2.25
C TYR A 188 -5.84 -27.32 -2.61
N VAL A 189 -5.25 -27.73 -3.74
CA VAL A 189 -5.37 -29.11 -4.23
C VAL A 189 -4.82 -30.13 -3.23
N ARG A 190 -3.76 -29.77 -2.51
CA ARG A 190 -3.04 -30.69 -1.63
C ARG A 190 -3.75 -30.88 -0.29
N PHE A 191 -4.37 -29.83 0.25
CA PHE A 191 -5.05 -29.88 1.55
C PHE A 191 -6.57 -29.93 1.47
N ARG A 192 -7.16 -29.83 0.27
CA ARG A 192 -8.60 -30.00 0.05
C ARG A 192 -9.18 -31.23 0.76
N PRO A 193 -8.57 -32.43 0.73
CA PRO A 193 -9.17 -33.59 1.41
C PRO A 193 -9.32 -33.43 2.93
N LEU A 194 -8.50 -32.58 3.55
CA LEU A 194 -8.60 -32.23 4.97
C LEU A 194 -9.67 -31.15 5.19
N ALA A 195 -9.73 -30.15 4.30
CA ALA A 195 -10.75 -29.10 4.32
C ALA A 195 -12.18 -29.67 4.22
N GLN A 196 -12.37 -30.72 3.41
CA GLN A 196 -13.66 -31.43 3.26
C GLN A 196 -14.19 -32.05 4.55
N GLU A 197 -13.32 -32.27 5.55
CA GLU A 197 -13.72 -32.82 6.84
C GLU A 197 -13.92 -31.74 7.91
N ALA A 198 -13.74 -30.47 7.59
CA ALA A 198 -13.95 -29.36 8.52
C ALA A 198 -15.39 -28.85 8.47
N ASP A 199 -15.87 -28.31 9.59
CA ASP A 199 -17.17 -27.63 9.68
C ASP A 199 -17.06 -26.18 9.21
N TYR A 200 -15.87 -25.58 9.29
CA TYR A 200 -15.58 -24.20 8.87
C TYR A 200 -14.26 -24.18 8.10
N VAL A 201 -14.22 -23.45 6.98
CA VAL A 201 -13.01 -23.35 6.14
C VAL A 201 -12.58 -21.88 6.02
N PHE A 202 -11.31 -21.63 6.33
CA PHE A 202 -10.65 -20.36 6.12
C PHE A 202 -9.58 -20.53 5.04
N THR A 203 -9.55 -19.63 4.07
CA THR A 203 -8.54 -19.61 3.00
C THR A 203 -7.81 -18.29 2.97
N SER A 204 -6.50 -18.30 2.72
CA SER A 204 -5.73 -17.06 2.54
C SER A 204 -6.07 -16.33 1.24
N ALA A 205 -6.70 -16.99 0.26
CA ALA A 205 -7.06 -16.43 -1.04
C ALA A 205 -8.59 -16.42 -1.23
N ALA A 206 -9.21 -15.23 -1.24
CA ALA A 206 -10.65 -15.06 -1.45
C ALA A 206 -11.13 -15.71 -2.75
N GLU A 207 -10.26 -15.80 -3.76
CA GLU A 207 -10.53 -16.44 -5.05
C GLU A 207 -10.79 -17.96 -4.90
N LYS A 208 -10.42 -18.57 -3.77
CA LYS A 208 -10.68 -19.98 -3.46
C LYS A 208 -11.96 -20.24 -2.67
N ILE A 209 -12.67 -19.20 -2.22
CA ILE A 209 -13.94 -19.37 -1.49
C ILE A 209 -14.93 -20.19 -2.32
N ARG A 210 -15.13 -19.83 -3.60
CA ARG A 210 -16.05 -20.56 -4.49
C ARG A 210 -15.64 -22.02 -4.66
N ASP A 211 -14.36 -22.27 -4.93
CA ASP A 211 -13.85 -23.63 -5.11
C ASP A 211 -14.04 -24.48 -3.83
N TYR A 212 -13.87 -23.88 -2.64
CA TYR A 212 -14.14 -24.56 -1.37
C TYR A 212 -15.63 -24.79 -1.12
N LEU A 213 -16.51 -23.85 -1.47
CA LEU A 213 -17.96 -24.03 -1.37
C LEU A 213 -18.44 -25.17 -2.29
N GLU A 214 -17.84 -25.32 -3.46
CA GLU A 214 -18.14 -26.41 -4.39
C GLU A 214 -17.60 -27.77 -3.88
N ASP A 215 -16.38 -27.80 -3.35
CA ASP A 215 -15.72 -29.06 -2.95
C ASP A 215 -15.98 -29.50 -1.49
N CYS A 216 -16.35 -28.60 -0.58
CA CYS A 216 -16.59 -28.85 0.85
C CYS A 216 -18.08 -28.63 1.18
N THR A 217 -18.94 -29.46 0.61
CA THR A 217 -20.42 -29.32 0.69
C THR A 217 -20.99 -29.38 2.11
N ASP A 218 -20.25 -29.99 3.04
CA ASP A 218 -20.64 -30.13 4.45
C ASP A 218 -20.14 -28.97 5.33
N ALA A 219 -19.30 -28.08 4.79
CA ALA A 219 -18.83 -26.90 5.51
C ALA A 219 -19.99 -25.91 5.72
N ARG A 220 -20.11 -25.41 6.94
CA ARG A 220 -21.13 -24.43 7.34
C ARG A 220 -20.83 -23.03 6.83
N ASP A 221 -19.54 -22.69 6.74
CA ASP A 221 -19.07 -21.40 6.25
C ASP A 221 -17.67 -21.51 5.64
N VAL A 222 -17.39 -20.66 4.66
CA VAL A 222 -16.12 -20.54 3.96
C VAL A 222 -15.75 -19.07 3.83
N GLN A 223 -14.65 -18.65 4.47
CA GLN A 223 -14.23 -17.25 4.52
C GLN A 223 -12.77 -17.05 4.11
N ALA A 224 -12.44 -15.86 3.64
CA ALA A 224 -11.05 -15.45 3.50
C ALA A 224 -10.48 -15.01 4.85
N LEU A 225 -9.24 -15.43 5.15
CA LEU A 225 -8.52 -15.02 6.36
C LEU A 225 -7.07 -14.68 6.02
N THR A 226 -6.74 -13.40 6.16
CA THR A 226 -5.38 -12.88 5.91
C THR A 226 -4.45 -13.16 7.08
N PHE A 227 -3.15 -12.99 6.86
CA PHE A 227 -2.17 -13.05 7.94
C PHE A 227 -2.37 -11.92 8.95
N GLY A 228 -1.90 -12.16 10.18
CA GLY A 228 -1.83 -11.17 11.25
C GLY A 228 -0.50 -11.26 11.99
N VAL A 229 -0.15 -10.19 12.71
CA VAL A 229 1.08 -10.14 13.51
C VAL A 229 0.79 -10.31 15.00
N ASN A 230 1.66 -11.04 15.67
CA ASN A 230 1.68 -11.11 17.13
C ASN A 230 2.70 -10.12 17.71
N PRO A 231 2.30 -9.12 18.53
CA PRO A 231 3.24 -8.18 19.17
C PRO A 231 4.30 -8.84 20.04
N LEU A 232 4.02 -10.03 20.57
CA LEU A 232 4.98 -10.81 21.35
C LEU A 232 6.15 -11.34 20.51
N VAL A 233 6.03 -11.30 19.19
CA VAL A 233 7.05 -11.75 18.22
C VAL A 233 7.49 -10.61 17.29
N HIS A 234 6.54 -9.83 16.78
CA HIS A 234 6.75 -8.75 15.81
C HIS A 234 6.42 -7.42 16.47
N ASN A 235 7.44 -6.63 16.77
CA ASN A 235 7.27 -5.33 17.42
C ASN A 235 8.43 -4.38 17.07
N PRO A 236 8.27 -3.06 17.23
CA PRO A 236 9.35 -2.11 16.96
C PRO A 236 10.26 -1.88 18.18
N VAL A 237 10.10 -2.60 19.30
CA VAL A 237 10.82 -2.32 20.55
C VAL A 237 12.32 -2.45 20.35
N GLY A 238 13.07 -1.43 20.73
CA GLY A 238 14.54 -1.39 20.61
C GLY A 238 15.05 -1.19 19.18
N SER A 239 14.18 -1.01 18.19
CA SER A 239 14.54 -0.80 16.76
C SER A 239 15.46 0.40 16.52
N ARG A 240 15.53 1.33 17.48
CA ARG A 240 16.35 2.55 17.38
C ARG A 240 17.64 2.52 18.20
N ARG A 241 17.95 1.45 18.95
CA ARG A 241 19.23 1.30 19.66
C ARG A 241 20.40 1.24 18.68
N THR A 242 20.22 0.42 17.66
CA THR A 242 21.22 0.18 16.61
C THR A 242 20.49 0.12 15.28
N ARG A 243 20.88 1.01 14.37
CA ARG A 243 20.29 1.07 13.02
C ARG A 243 21.28 0.57 11.98
N ARG A 244 20.79 -0.27 11.08
CA ARG A 244 21.52 -0.88 9.97
C ARG A 244 20.97 -0.31 8.65
N GLN A 245 21.89 -0.01 7.73
CA GLN A 245 21.60 0.66 6.45
C GLN A 245 21.61 -0.31 5.26
N GLU A 246 21.93 -1.58 5.52
CA GLU A 246 21.79 -2.67 4.57
C GLU A 246 20.35 -2.78 4.08
N VAL A 247 20.17 -3.19 2.82
CA VAL A 247 18.88 -3.60 2.29
C VAL A 247 18.78 -5.11 2.43
N LEU A 248 17.98 -5.56 3.40
CA LEU A 248 17.93 -6.96 3.79
C LEU A 248 16.84 -7.72 3.04
N PHE A 249 17.17 -8.91 2.53
CA PHE A 249 16.22 -9.92 2.09
C PHE A 249 16.41 -11.22 2.88
N ALA A 250 15.37 -11.68 3.55
CA ALA A 250 15.36 -12.98 4.23
C ALA A 250 14.54 -13.99 3.43
N GLY A 251 15.21 -14.95 2.80
CA GLY A 251 14.56 -15.96 1.97
C GLY A 251 15.53 -16.71 1.08
N SER A 252 15.03 -17.74 0.41
CA SER A 252 15.82 -18.58 -0.50
C SER A 252 15.50 -18.29 -1.96
N TRP A 253 16.47 -18.55 -2.83
CA TRP A 253 16.24 -18.72 -4.25
C TRP A 253 15.52 -20.04 -4.51
N LEU A 254 14.62 -20.09 -5.47
CA LEU A 254 13.79 -21.29 -5.72
C LEU A 254 13.89 -21.67 -7.19
N SER A 255 15.02 -22.21 -7.65
CA SER A 255 15.26 -22.49 -9.08
C SER A 255 14.25 -23.48 -9.68
N HIS A 256 13.67 -24.35 -8.85
CA HIS A 256 12.74 -25.40 -9.22
C HIS A 256 11.24 -24.98 -9.22
N LYS A 257 10.89 -23.79 -8.71
CA LYS A 257 9.50 -23.31 -8.65
C LYS A 257 9.40 -21.77 -8.69
N TYR A 258 8.28 -21.24 -9.20
CA TYR A 258 8.01 -19.79 -9.28
C TYR A 258 9.03 -18.98 -10.14
N PRO A 259 9.09 -19.19 -11.46
CA PRO A 259 10.00 -18.44 -12.33
C PRO A 259 9.76 -16.92 -12.33
N THR A 260 8.52 -16.47 -12.21
CA THR A 260 8.18 -15.04 -12.11
C THR A 260 8.81 -14.42 -10.86
N ARG A 261 8.70 -15.09 -9.70
CA ARG A 261 9.32 -14.61 -8.46
C ARG A 261 10.84 -14.48 -8.58
N GLN A 262 11.50 -15.38 -9.32
CA GLN A 262 12.95 -15.29 -9.57
C GLN A 262 13.29 -14.05 -10.40
N LYS A 263 12.50 -13.76 -11.45
CA LYS A 263 12.66 -12.55 -12.25
C LYS A 263 12.48 -11.29 -11.40
N ASP A 264 11.44 -11.26 -10.57
CA ASP A 264 11.14 -10.12 -9.70
C ASP A 264 12.23 -9.93 -8.63
N ALA A 265 12.74 -11.03 -8.06
CA ALA A 265 13.87 -11.01 -7.12
C ALA A 265 15.12 -10.41 -7.76
N ALA A 266 15.45 -10.83 -8.99
CA ALA A 266 16.57 -10.26 -9.73
C ALA A 266 16.38 -8.75 -9.96
N ALA A 267 15.19 -8.31 -10.38
CA ALA A 267 14.92 -6.89 -10.59
C ALA A 267 15.11 -6.06 -9.30
N LEU A 268 14.65 -6.56 -8.15
CA LEU A 268 14.87 -5.91 -6.86
C LEU A 268 16.36 -5.87 -6.48
N PHE A 269 17.06 -7.00 -6.57
CA PHE A 269 18.47 -7.09 -6.19
C PHE A 269 19.35 -6.23 -7.09
N ASP A 270 19.18 -6.33 -8.40
CA ASP A 270 19.89 -5.52 -9.39
C ASP A 270 19.61 -4.03 -9.17
N GLY A 271 18.37 -3.66 -8.85
CA GLY A 271 18.00 -2.29 -8.53
C GLY A 271 18.67 -1.75 -7.25
N VAL A 272 18.77 -2.56 -6.20
CA VAL A 272 19.49 -2.22 -4.96
C VAL A 272 20.99 -2.01 -5.23
N LEU A 273 21.59 -2.90 -6.02
CA LEU A 273 23.00 -2.81 -6.41
C LEU A 273 23.25 -1.59 -7.31
N ALA A 274 22.35 -1.28 -8.23
CA ALA A 274 22.41 -0.09 -9.07
C ALA A 274 22.28 1.20 -8.25
N ALA A 275 21.52 1.18 -7.16
CA ALA A 275 21.43 2.26 -6.17
C ALA A 275 22.69 2.38 -5.28
N SER A 276 23.71 1.56 -5.51
CA SER A 276 24.93 1.49 -4.69
C SER A 276 24.65 1.24 -3.22
N ARG A 277 23.60 0.45 -2.91
CA ARG A 277 23.24 0.04 -1.55
C ARG A 277 23.76 -1.35 -1.25
N ASP A 278 24.07 -1.59 0.02
CA ASP A 278 24.56 -2.89 0.47
C ASP A 278 23.41 -3.89 0.57
N LEU A 279 23.33 -4.81 -0.40
CA LEU A 279 22.40 -5.92 -0.37
C LEU A 279 22.90 -7.00 0.60
N LEU A 280 22.03 -7.42 1.52
CA LEU A 280 22.26 -8.58 2.39
C LEU A 280 21.14 -9.61 2.19
N ILE A 281 21.52 -10.84 1.85
CA ILE A 281 20.59 -11.96 1.67
C ILE A 281 20.84 -12.96 2.81
N LEU A 282 19.85 -13.13 3.71
CA LEU A 282 19.89 -14.18 4.71
C LEU A 282 19.13 -15.40 4.17
N ASP A 283 19.87 -16.43 3.77
CA ASP A 283 19.31 -17.66 3.21
C ASP A 283 19.53 -18.85 4.14
N ARG A 284 18.42 -19.38 4.68
CA ARG A 284 18.40 -20.58 5.51
C ARG A 284 18.87 -21.85 4.79
N ASN A 285 18.84 -21.86 3.46
CA ASN A 285 19.21 -23.00 2.63
C ASN A 285 20.62 -22.88 2.02
N SER A 286 21.33 -21.78 2.30
CA SER A 286 22.65 -21.47 1.71
C SER A 286 23.69 -22.58 1.92
N GLN A 287 23.58 -23.33 3.02
CA GLN A 287 24.52 -24.38 3.42
C GLN A 287 24.04 -25.80 3.08
N LEU A 288 22.87 -25.98 2.45
CA LEU A 288 22.33 -27.31 2.13
C LEU A 288 23.06 -28.02 0.97
N GLY A 289 23.79 -27.27 0.13
CA GLY A 289 24.44 -27.82 -1.07
C GLY A 289 23.47 -28.29 -2.17
N ASP A 290 22.20 -27.89 -2.10
CA ASP A 290 21.16 -28.34 -3.03
C ASP A 290 20.92 -27.32 -4.18
N PRO A 291 21.13 -27.70 -5.45
CA PRO A 291 20.97 -26.81 -6.62
C PRO A 291 19.58 -26.18 -6.76
N ARG A 292 18.57 -26.75 -6.11
CA ARG A 292 17.21 -26.19 -6.06
C ARG A 292 17.13 -24.82 -5.40
N TYR A 293 18.16 -24.45 -4.62
CA TYR A 293 18.23 -23.21 -3.85
C TYR A 293 19.42 -22.30 -4.21
N PHE A 294 20.19 -22.65 -5.25
CA PHE A 294 21.33 -21.84 -5.66
C PHE A 294 20.90 -20.51 -6.27
N TYR A 295 21.47 -19.44 -5.74
CA TYR A 295 21.36 -18.10 -6.30
C TYR A 295 22.21 -17.97 -7.57
N PRO A 296 21.84 -17.07 -8.48
CA PRO A 296 22.74 -16.62 -9.53
C PRO A 296 24.08 -16.12 -8.97
N GLU A 297 25.19 -16.46 -9.64
CA GLU A 297 26.56 -16.17 -9.20
C GLU A 297 26.84 -14.70 -8.85
N PRO A 298 26.30 -13.69 -9.56
CA PRO A 298 26.50 -12.28 -9.19
C PRO A 298 26.03 -11.94 -7.77
N TYR A 299 25.14 -12.73 -7.18
CA TYR A 299 24.60 -12.46 -5.85
C TYR A 299 25.36 -13.13 -4.70
N LEU A 300 26.28 -14.07 -4.97
CA LEU A 300 26.98 -14.81 -3.91
C LEU A 300 27.69 -13.90 -2.89
N PRO A 301 28.37 -12.81 -3.28
CA PRO A 301 29.02 -11.90 -2.32
C PRO A 301 28.06 -11.21 -1.35
N HIS A 302 26.76 -11.29 -1.59
CA HIS A 302 25.72 -10.66 -0.79
C HIS A 302 25.00 -11.64 0.15
N ILE A 303 25.35 -12.93 0.10
CA ILE A 303 24.68 -13.98 0.89
C ILE A 303 25.36 -14.15 2.25
N GLY A 304 24.56 -14.14 3.31
CA GLY A 304 24.92 -14.57 4.65
C GLY A 304 24.28 -15.91 5.01
N PRO A 305 24.82 -16.64 6.01
CA PRO A 305 24.25 -17.89 6.46
C PRO A 305 22.83 -17.70 7.03
N GLY A 306 22.08 -18.80 7.07
CA GLY A 306 20.83 -18.85 7.81
C GLY A 306 21.03 -18.60 9.29
N VAL A 307 20.08 -17.90 9.91
CA VAL A 307 20.01 -17.72 11.36
C VAL A 307 18.74 -18.38 11.89
N ASP A 308 18.70 -18.67 13.19
CA ASP A 308 17.47 -19.14 13.82
C ASP A 308 16.36 -18.08 13.74
N HIS A 309 15.12 -18.53 13.90
CA HIS A 309 13.96 -17.66 13.68
C HIS A 309 13.90 -16.50 14.67
N ALA A 310 14.27 -16.70 15.94
CA ALA A 310 14.21 -15.66 16.95
C ALA A 310 15.24 -14.57 16.66
N ASP A 311 16.48 -14.96 16.36
CA ASP A 311 17.54 -14.02 15.97
C ASP A 311 17.20 -13.30 14.66
N LEU A 312 16.55 -13.97 13.70
CA LEU A 312 16.04 -13.31 12.49
C LEU A 312 15.06 -12.20 12.83
N MET A 313 14.06 -12.44 13.71
CA MET A 313 13.09 -11.41 14.08
C MET A 313 13.79 -10.21 14.73
N ARG A 314 14.80 -10.45 15.57
CA ARG A 314 15.57 -9.36 16.20
C ARG A 314 16.40 -8.56 15.19
N ILE A 315 17.10 -9.23 14.27
CA ILE A 315 17.89 -8.58 13.20
C ILE A 315 16.99 -7.69 12.35
N GLN A 316 15.80 -8.19 11.99
CA GLN A 316 14.87 -7.45 11.15
C GLN A 316 14.30 -6.19 11.82
N ARG A 317 14.33 -6.05 13.14
CA ARG A 317 14.00 -4.79 13.82
C ARG A 317 15.09 -3.71 13.69
N MET A 318 16.32 -4.11 13.40
CA MET A 318 17.46 -3.19 13.31
C MET A 318 17.68 -2.64 11.90
N VAL A 319 17.14 -3.30 10.87
CA VAL A 319 17.36 -2.96 9.46
C VAL A 319 16.22 -2.11 8.92
N ASP A 320 16.55 -0.91 8.46
CA ASP A 320 15.55 0.10 8.09
C ASP A 320 14.75 -0.25 6.81
N VAL A 321 15.39 -0.91 5.83
CA VAL A 321 14.78 -1.22 4.52
C VAL A 321 14.90 -2.70 4.22
N GLN A 322 13.77 -3.32 3.88
CA GLN A 322 13.70 -4.76 3.67
C GLN A 322 12.91 -5.14 2.43
N LEU A 323 13.40 -6.17 1.74
CA LEU A 323 12.80 -6.70 0.53
C LEU A 323 11.78 -7.79 0.87
N ASN A 324 10.61 -7.72 0.24
CA ASN A 324 9.57 -8.74 0.28
C ASN A 324 9.33 -9.32 -1.12
N LEU A 325 9.00 -10.61 -1.20
CA LEU A 325 8.69 -11.27 -2.46
C LEU A 325 7.43 -12.13 -2.34
N ASN A 326 6.41 -11.74 -3.09
CA ASN A 326 5.18 -12.50 -3.26
C ASN A 326 5.34 -13.56 -4.35
N SER A 327 4.76 -14.74 -4.11
CA SER A 327 4.65 -15.81 -5.13
C SER A 327 3.26 -15.88 -5.75
N VAL A 328 2.26 -15.28 -5.10
CA VAL A 328 0.88 -15.14 -5.55
C VAL A 328 0.65 -13.65 -5.75
N ASN A 329 0.40 -13.24 -7.00
CA ASN A 329 0.37 -11.82 -7.39
C ASN A 329 -1.03 -11.36 -7.80
N ASP A 330 -1.96 -12.30 -8.02
CA ASP A 330 -3.30 -12.11 -8.57
C ASP A 330 -4.43 -12.27 -7.54
N SER A 331 -4.09 -12.56 -6.28
CA SER A 331 -5.06 -12.63 -5.19
C SER A 331 -5.30 -11.27 -4.54
N THR A 332 -6.55 -11.01 -4.16
CA THR A 332 -6.99 -9.83 -3.41
C THR A 332 -6.69 -9.91 -1.91
N THR A 333 -6.47 -11.11 -1.37
CA THR A 333 -6.23 -11.32 0.07
C THR A 333 -4.93 -12.06 0.39
N MET A 334 -4.37 -12.82 -0.55
CA MET A 334 -3.11 -13.55 -0.33
C MET A 334 -1.89 -12.70 -0.67
N PHE A 335 -0.97 -12.59 0.29
CA PHE A 335 0.34 -11.96 0.15
C PHE A 335 1.38 -12.74 0.98
N ALA A 336 2.67 -12.49 0.81
CA ALA A 336 3.68 -13.11 1.67
C ALA A 336 3.59 -12.54 3.09
N ASN A 337 3.53 -13.40 4.13
CA ASN A 337 3.40 -12.97 5.53
C ASN A 337 4.42 -11.89 5.94
N ARG A 338 5.61 -11.98 5.35
CA ARG A 338 6.70 -11.02 5.53
C ARG A 338 6.28 -9.57 5.24
N ALA A 339 5.30 -9.32 4.37
CA ALA A 339 4.78 -7.98 4.11
C ALA A 339 4.21 -7.29 5.36
N VAL A 340 3.57 -8.02 6.28
CA VAL A 340 3.04 -7.45 7.54
C VAL A 340 4.03 -7.57 8.69
N GLU A 341 4.79 -8.67 8.77
CA GLU A 341 5.79 -8.88 9.83
C GLU A 341 6.87 -7.78 9.83
N LEU A 342 7.37 -7.41 8.64
CA LEU A 342 8.40 -6.37 8.50
C LEU A 342 7.91 -5.00 8.93
N GLN A 343 6.68 -4.67 8.58
CA GLN A 343 6.06 -3.40 8.97
C GLN A 343 5.86 -3.32 10.48
N ALA A 344 5.40 -4.41 11.12
CA ALA A 344 5.29 -4.50 12.58
C ALA A 344 6.63 -4.34 13.31
N MET A 345 7.74 -4.68 12.64
CA MET A 345 9.10 -4.51 13.15
C MET A 345 9.71 -3.13 12.84
N GLY A 346 8.95 -2.23 12.19
CA GLY A 346 9.38 -0.86 11.91
C GLY A 346 10.25 -0.71 10.65
N ALA A 347 10.22 -1.66 9.72
CA ALA A 347 10.95 -1.58 8.47
C ALA A 347 10.12 -0.95 7.34
N LEU A 348 10.79 -0.24 6.43
CA LEU A 348 10.23 0.11 5.13
C LEU A 348 10.29 -1.13 4.25
N VAL A 349 9.15 -1.52 3.69
CA VAL A 349 9.05 -2.69 2.83
C VAL A 349 9.08 -2.26 1.36
N VAL A 350 9.98 -2.88 0.60
CA VAL A 350 10.04 -2.81 -0.87
C VAL A 350 9.69 -4.20 -1.40
N SER A 351 8.72 -4.29 -2.31
CA SER A 351 8.15 -5.57 -2.74
C SER A 351 7.96 -5.62 -4.26
N ASN A 352 7.97 -6.83 -4.82
CA ASN A 352 7.37 -7.03 -6.14
C ASN A 352 5.85 -6.79 -6.10
N TYR A 353 5.27 -6.49 -7.26
CA TYR A 353 3.84 -6.27 -7.37
C TYR A 353 3.02 -7.50 -6.95
N SER A 354 2.03 -7.26 -6.09
CA SER A 354 0.96 -8.19 -5.74
C SER A 354 -0.32 -7.38 -5.55
N LEU A 355 -1.43 -7.91 -6.07
CA LEU A 355 -2.75 -7.29 -5.97
C LEU A 355 -3.15 -7.01 -4.52
N ALA A 356 -3.06 -8.01 -3.63
CA ALA A 356 -3.37 -7.84 -2.21
C ALA A 356 -2.47 -6.78 -1.55
N VAL A 357 -1.18 -6.74 -1.89
CA VAL A 357 -0.27 -5.74 -1.30
C VAL A 357 -0.60 -4.33 -1.77
N ASN A 358 -0.93 -4.15 -3.05
CA ASN A 358 -1.32 -2.85 -3.59
C ASN A 358 -2.61 -2.31 -2.96
N ASP A 359 -3.56 -3.20 -2.69
CA ASP A 359 -4.89 -2.84 -2.17
C ASP A 359 -4.86 -2.59 -0.65
N LEU A 360 -4.23 -3.50 0.11
CA LEU A 360 -4.26 -3.50 1.58
C LEU A 360 -3.13 -2.68 2.21
N PHE A 361 -1.98 -2.55 1.53
CA PHE A 361 -0.77 -1.92 2.06
C PHE A 361 -0.17 -0.89 1.08
N PRO A 362 -0.90 0.19 0.74
CA PRO A 362 -0.43 1.19 -0.23
C PRO A 362 0.91 1.84 0.18
N GLU A 363 1.25 1.85 1.47
CA GLU A 363 2.55 2.29 2.01
C GLU A 363 3.75 1.46 1.55
N VAL A 364 3.54 0.18 1.18
CA VAL A 364 4.59 -0.71 0.66
C VAL A 364 5.01 -0.23 -0.73
N GLN A 365 6.32 -0.07 -0.91
CA GLN A 365 6.89 0.38 -2.18
C GLN A 365 6.90 -0.79 -3.16
N LEU A 366 6.02 -0.75 -4.16
CA LEU A 366 5.95 -1.78 -5.19
C LEU A 366 6.90 -1.43 -6.32
N VAL A 367 7.69 -2.41 -6.75
CA VAL A 367 8.66 -2.27 -7.83
C VAL A 367 8.25 -3.18 -8.98
N ASP A 368 8.17 -2.62 -10.18
CA ASP A 368 7.97 -3.38 -11.43
C ASP A 368 9.25 -3.50 -12.27
N ASP A 369 10.14 -2.51 -12.16
CA ASP A 369 11.39 -2.46 -12.90
C ASP A 369 12.58 -2.09 -12.00
N ALA A 370 13.73 -2.70 -12.24
CA ALA A 370 14.96 -2.45 -11.49
C ALA A 370 15.38 -0.97 -11.52
N ALA A 371 15.09 -0.25 -12.61
CA ALA A 371 15.44 1.15 -12.77
C ALA A 371 14.68 2.09 -11.82
N GLU A 372 13.58 1.65 -11.21
CA GLU A 372 12.81 2.44 -10.25
C GLU A 372 13.40 2.41 -8.84
N VAL A 373 14.11 1.33 -8.49
CA VAL A 373 14.63 1.09 -7.14
C VAL A 373 15.53 2.22 -6.65
N PRO A 374 16.51 2.74 -7.43
CA PRO A 374 17.33 3.87 -6.99
C PRO A 374 16.49 5.10 -6.62
N GLY A 375 15.52 5.47 -7.45
CA GLY A 375 14.63 6.61 -7.19
C GLY A 375 13.78 6.42 -5.95
N ILE A 376 13.29 5.20 -5.70
CA ILE A 376 12.54 4.86 -4.48
C ILE A 376 13.44 5.01 -3.25
N LEU A 377 14.63 4.38 -3.24
CA LEU A 377 15.55 4.40 -2.11
C LEU A 377 16.14 5.78 -1.83
N ASP A 378 16.29 6.61 -2.85
CA ASP A 378 16.77 7.99 -2.71
C ASP A 378 15.70 8.95 -2.19
N ALA A 379 14.43 8.72 -2.55
CA ALA A 379 13.31 9.52 -2.05
C ALA A 379 12.99 9.26 -0.58
N VAL A 380 13.28 8.06 -0.06
CA VAL A 380 12.95 7.64 1.31
C VAL A 380 14.21 7.52 2.18
N GLN A 381 14.76 8.68 2.57
CA GLN A 381 15.93 8.76 3.45
C GLN A 381 15.65 9.61 4.69
N GLY A 382 16.49 9.44 5.73
CA GLY A 382 16.45 10.26 6.94
C GLY A 382 15.07 10.30 7.59
N THR A 383 14.51 11.50 7.74
CA THR A 383 13.18 11.73 8.32
C THR A 383 12.06 11.09 7.51
N GLU A 384 12.11 11.17 6.17
CA GLU A 384 11.05 10.61 5.31
C GLU A 384 11.00 9.09 5.38
N LEU A 385 12.17 8.44 5.50
CA LEU A 385 12.25 7.00 5.78
C LEU A 385 11.54 6.64 7.09
N TYR A 386 11.82 7.39 8.17
CA TYR A 386 11.20 7.13 9.46
C TYR A 386 9.67 7.37 9.41
N ARG A 387 9.21 8.43 8.76
CA ARG A 387 7.77 8.65 8.54
C ARG A 387 7.13 7.50 7.78
N ALA A 388 7.79 7.00 6.74
CA ALA A 388 7.30 5.88 5.95
C ALA A 388 7.21 4.57 6.77
N GLN A 389 8.18 4.31 7.63
CA GLN A 389 8.16 3.17 8.58
C GLN A 389 6.97 3.28 9.56
N MET A 390 6.66 4.49 10.03
CA MET A 390 5.52 4.71 10.92
C MET A 390 4.16 4.45 10.25
N SER A 391 4.02 4.70 8.94
CA SER A 391 2.80 4.34 8.21
C SER A 391 2.51 2.83 8.27
N GLY A 392 3.54 1.99 8.11
CA GLY A 392 3.38 0.54 8.20
C GLY A 392 3.03 0.07 9.62
N LEU A 393 3.67 0.66 10.65
CA LEU A 393 3.32 0.38 12.04
C LEU A 393 1.86 0.73 12.35
N ARG A 394 1.38 1.89 11.89
CA ARG A 394 -0.02 2.30 12.04
C ARG A 394 -0.96 1.29 11.41
N ARG A 395 -0.72 0.92 10.16
CA ARG A 395 -1.57 -0.04 9.43
C ARG A 395 -1.65 -1.36 10.19
N VAL A 396 -0.50 -1.93 10.52
CA VAL A 396 -0.46 -3.30 11.02
C VAL A 396 -1.02 -3.41 12.44
N PHE A 397 -0.66 -2.50 13.35
CA PHE A 397 -1.14 -2.55 14.74
C PHE A 397 -2.59 -2.10 14.92
N THR A 398 -3.19 -1.49 13.90
CA THR A 398 -4.61 -1.12 13.92
C THR A 398 -5.50 -2.16 13.24
N ASP A 399 -5.07 -2.79 12.15
CA ASP A 399 -5.96 -3.60 11.30
C ASP A 399 -5.50 -5.07 11.09
N HIS A 400 -4.27 -5.43 11.47
CA HIS A 400 -3.65 -6.72 11.10
C HIS A 400 -3.04 -7.48 12.28
N LEU A 401 -3.68 -7.46 13.45
CA LEU A 401 -3.25 -8.26 14.60
C LEU A 401 -3.69 -9.72 14.46
N ALA A 402 -2.83 -10.63 14.94
CA ALA A 402 -3.17 -12.05 15.05
C ALA A 402 -4.36 -12.31 16.00
N PHE A 403 -4.52 -11.46 17.02
CA PHE A 403 -5.69 -11.46 17.90
C PHE A 403 -6.98 -11.24 17.11
N ASP A 404 -6.99 -10.33 16.14
CA ASP A 404 -8.19 -10.13 15.31
C ASP A 404 -8.51 -11.35 14.46
N ARG A 405 -7.49 -11.99 13.88
CA ARG A 405 -7.66 -13.21 13.07
C ARG A 405 -8.22 -14.37 13.89
N MET A 406 -7.71 -14.58 15.11
CA MET A 406 -8.30 -15.57 16.02
C MET A 406 -9.73 -15.19 16.40
N GLY A 407 -10.00 -13.91 16.69
CA GLY A 407 -11.34 -13.41 16.94
C GLY A 407 -12.31 -13.64 15.78
N ASP A 408 -11.87 -13.45 14.54
CA ASP A 408 -12.64 -13.67 13.32
C ASP A 408 -13.00 -15.16 13.15
N ILE A 409 -12.03 -16.06 13.40
CA ILE A 409 -12.27 -17.51 13.44
C ILE A 409 -13.33 -17.84 14.50
N LEU A 410 -13.13 -17.37 15.74
CA LEU A 410 -14.02 -17.69 16.87
C LEU A 410 -15.44 -17.17 16.64
N ARG A 411 -15.60 -15.93 16.16
CA ARG A 411 -16.92 -15.34 15.86
C ARG A 411 -17.64 -16.12 14.77
N THR A 412 -16.93 -16.57 13.74
CA THR A 412 -17.49 -17.39 12.64
C THR A 412 -17.98 -18.75 13.15
N VAL A 413 -17.26 -19.37 14.08
CA VAL A 413 -17.67 -20.62 14.72
C VAL A 413 -18.84 -20.40 15.71
N GLY A 414 -19.06 -19.17 16.17
CA GLY A 414 -20.06 -18.82 17.19
C GLY A 414 -19.53 -18.88 18.62
N LEU A 415 -18.21 -18.80 18.80
CA LEU A 415 -17.52 -18.79 20.09
C LEU A 415 -17.23 -17.36 20.58
N PRO A 416 -17.10 -17.16 21.90
CA PRO A 416 -16.85 -15.84 22.48
C PRO A 416 -15.47 -15.30 22.07
N ALA A 417 -15.46 -14.09 21.50
CA ALA A 417 -14.26 -13.35 21.13
C ALA A 417 -14.23 -11.97 21.79
N ARG A 418 -13.03 -11.48 22.08
CA ARG A 418 -12.78 -10.12 22.59
C ARG A 418 -12.59 -9.14 21.43
N SER A 419 -12.78 -7.85 21.70
CA SER A 419 -12.38 -6.78 20.80
C SER A 419 -10.91 -6.42 21.08
N SER A 420 -10.14 -6.19 20.02
CA SER A 420 -8.79 -5.60 20.09
C SER A 420 -8.82 -4.06 20.08
N ARG A 421 -9.98 -3.42 19.87
CA ARG A 421 -10.13 -1.96 19.80
C ARG A 421 -10.37 -1.35 21.18
N GLN A 422 -9.60 -0.31 21.51
CA GLN A 422 -9.67 0.42 22.76
C GLN A 422 -10.73 1.52 22.70
N ARG A 423 -11.39 1.78 23.84
CA ARG A 423 -12.23 2.97 24.07
C ARG A 423 -11.33 4.12 24.47
N VAL A 424 -11.33 5.21 23.70
CA VAL A 424 -10.36 6.30 23.84
C VAL A 424 -11.04 7.61 24.19
N ALA A 425 -10.52 8.29 25.22
CA ALA A 425 -10.90 9.66 25.54
C ALA A 425 -9.76 10.64 25.24
N VAL A 426 -10.07 11.75 24.60
CA VAL A 426 -9.22 12.95 24.57
C VAL A 426 -9.67 13.89 25.67
N THR A 427 -8.72 14.44 26.44
CA THR A 427 -9.03 15.30 27.59
C THR A 427 -8.20 16.57 27.63
N ALA A 428 -8.78 17.64 28.16
CA ALA A 428 -8.13 18.90 28.45
C ALA A 428 -8.73 19.53 29.72
N GLU A 429 -8.04 20.54 30.28
CA GLU A 429 -8.56 21.33 31.41
C GLU A 429 -9.88 22.03 31.04
N GLU A 430 -9.92 22.66 29.86
CA GLU A 430 -11.12 23.27 29.28
C GLU A 430 -11.37 22.70 27.88
N ILE A 431 -12.63 22.32 27.60
CA ILE A 431 -13.03 21.82 26.29
C ILE A 431 -13.38 23.00 25.38
N THR A 432 -12.43 23.37 24.53
CA THR A 432 -12.58 24.45 23.54
C THR A 432 -12.90 23.86 22.16
N PRO A 433 -13.35 24.69 21.19
CA PRO A 433 -13.49 24.26 19.80
C PRO A 433 -12.19 23.65 19.22
N ALA A 434 -11.02 24.13 19.66
CA ALA A 434 -9.73 23.58 19.24
C ALA A 434 -9.54 22.14 19.75
N VAL A 435 -9.96 21.82 20.97
CA VAL A 435 -9.90 20.46 21.53
C VAL A 435 -10.84 19.51 20.77
N HIS A 436 -12.05 19.96 20.43
CA HIS A 436 -12.95 19.19 19.57
C HIS A 436 -12.35 18.95 18.18
N ALA A 437 -11.68 19.95 17.61
CA ALA A 437 -11.00 19.81 16.32
C ALA A 437 -9.87 18.77 16.37
N VAL A 438 -9.14 18.66 17.49
CA VAL A 438 -8.11 17.61 17.66
C VAL A 438 -8.73 16.22 17.52
N ALA A 439 -9.81 15.93 18.26
CA ALA A 439 -10.48 14.63 18.21
C ALA A 439 -11.11 14.35 16.83
N GLN A 440 -11.71 15.36 16.19
CA GLN A 440 -12.30 15.23 14.84
C GLN A 440 -11.26 15.00 13.74
N ARG A 441 -10.02 15.46 13.92
CA ARG A 441 -8.92 15.26 12.97
C ARG A 441 -8.31 13.86 13.06
N GLN A 442 -8.54 13.11 14.15
CA GLN A 442 -7.83 11.85 14.33
C GLN A 442 -8.32 10.75 13.37
N SER A 443 -7.39 9.94 12.90
CA SER A 443 -7.63 8.77 12.06
C SER A 443 -8.33 7.63 12.82
N LEU A 444 -8.15 7.58 14.15
CA LEU A 444 -8.79 6.59 15.00
C LEU A 444 -10.26 6.97 15.23
N PRO A 445 -11.23 6.11 14.88
CA PRO A 445 -12.65 6.42 15.07
C PRO A 445 -13.07 6.28 16.54
N GLY A 446 -14.20 6.90 16.90
CA GLY A 446 -14.84 6.67 18.20
C GLY A 446 -14.16 7.34 19.39
N ILE A 447 -13.37 8.39 19.17
CA ILE A 447 -12.76 9.18 20.24
C ILE A 447 -13.82 10.08 20.89
N GLU A 448 -13.93 9.99 22.21
CA GLU A 448 -14.76 10.92 22.99
C GLU A 448 -13.92 12.06 23.56
N VAL A 449 -14.47 13.28 23.59
CA VAL A 449 -13.85 14.44 24.26
C VAL A 449 -14.43 14.60 25.65
N VAL A 450 -13.59 14.48 26.69
CA VAL A 450 -14.03 14.49 28.09
C VAL A 450 -13.27 15.55 28.90
N PRO A 451 -13.96 16.48 29.60
CA PRO A 451 -13.31 17.44 30.49
C PRO A 451 -12.52 16.73 31.60
N LYS A 452 -11.32 17.23 31.94
CA LYS A 452 -10.47 16.62 32.97
C LYS A 452 -11.19 16.42 34.32
N GLN A 453 -12.07 17.35 34.68
CA GLN A 453 -12.81 17.30 35.95
C GLN A 453 -13.79 16.11 36.02
N GLU A 454 -14.29 15.63 34.87
CA GLU A 454 -15.23 14.51 34.79
C GLU A 454 -14.53 13.15 34.71
N LEU A 455 -13.27 13.12 34.25
CA LEU A 455 -12.50 11.88 34.06
C LEU A 455 -12.45 11.01 35.31
N ARG A 456 -12.31 11.58 36.51
CA ARG A 456 -12.28 10.79 37.76
C ARG A 456 -13.51 9.88 37.91
N ARG A 457 -14.68 10.35 37.47
CA ARG A 457 -15.95 9.63 37.57
C ARG A 457 -16.18 8.70 36.38
N ARG A 458 -15.69 9.09 35.20
CA ARG A 458 -15.94 8.42 33.92
C ARG A 458 -14.81 7.50 33.45
N ARG A 459 -13.69 7.39 34.17
CA ARG A 459 -12.51 6.63 33.71
C ARG A 459 -12.80 5.19 33.28
N ALA A 460 -13.75 4.50 33.94
CA ALA A 460 -14.12 3.12 33.62
C ALA A 460 -14.81 2.96 32.23
N GLU A 461 -15.27 4.06 31.63
CA GLU A 461 -15.83 4.08 30.28
C GLU A 461 -14.74 3.98 29.21
N PHE A 462 -13.47 4.18 29.56
CA PHE A 462 -12.34 4.24 28.64
C PHE A 462 -11.27 3.23 29.02
N ASP A 463 -10.46 2.84 28.04
CA ASP A 463 -9.26 2.03 28.23
C ASP A 463 -8.01 2.92 28.18
N VAL A 464 -8.05 3.96 27.34
CA VAL A 464 -6.94 4.92 27.14
C VAL A 464 -7.44 6.36 27.23
N VAL A 465 -6.69 7.20 27.94
CA VAL A 465 -6.93 8.65 28.04
C VAL A 465 -5.74 9.41 27.46
N VAL A 466 -6.00 10.34 26.55
CA VAL A 466 -4.98 11.17 25.88
C VAL A 466 -5.14 12.63 26.30
N PRO A 467 -4.28 13.14 27.19
CA PRO A 467 -4.23 14.56 27.50
C PRO A 467 -3.77 15.37 26.28
N VAL A 468 -4.50 16.45 25.99
CA VAL A 468 -4.16 17.42 24.96
C VAL A 468 -4.21 18.84 25.52
N ASP A 469 -3.56 19.75 24.83
CA ASP A 469 -3.52 21.17 25.17
C ASP A 469 -3.64 22.02 23.90
N PRO A 470 -4.52 23.04 23.88
CA PRO A 470 -4.79 23.85 22.69
C PRO A 470 -3.59 24.66 22.18
N ARG A 471 -2.49 24.74 22.94
CA ARG A 471 -1.23 25.36 22.48
C ARG A 471 -0.50 24.50 21.45
N TYR A 472 -0.82 23.22 21.36
CA TYR A 472 -0.19 22.29 20.42
C TYR A 472 -1.03 22.10 19.16
N ALA A 473 -0.34 21.86 18.04
CA ALA A 473 -0.93 21.30 16.85
C ALA A 473 -0.71 19.79 16.85
N TYR A 474 -1.80 19.02 16.83
CA TYR A 474 -1.77 17.56 16.73
C TYR A 474 -2.11 17.13 15.30
N ALA A 475 -1.27 16.28 14.71
CA ALA A 475 -1.58 15.61 13.44
C ALA A 475 -2.69 14.58 13.65
N GLY A 476 -3.35 14.13 12.58
CA GLY A 476 -4.47 13.21 12.74
C GLY A 476 -4.05 11.77 13.09
N HIS A 477 -2.78 11.40 13.01
CA HIS A 477 -2.31 10.09 13.49
C HIS A 477 -1.78 10.10 14.93
N TYR A 478 -1.79 11.25 15.61
CA TYR A 478 -1.17 11.40 16.93
C TYR A 478 -1.73 10.44 17.99
N VAL A 479 -3.06 10.37 18.10
CA VAL A 479 -3.74 9.47 19.05
C VAL A 479 -3.53 8.01 18.65
N GLN A 480 -3.60 7.70 17.36
CA GLN A 480 -3.41 6.33 16.85
C GLN A 480 -2.02 5.79 17.21
N ASP A 481 -0.97 6.59 17.02
CA ASP A 481 0.41 6.19 17.33
C ASP A 481 0.58 5.83 18.82
N LEU A 482 0.04 6.67 19.69
CA LEU A 482 0.11 6.48 21.13
C LEU A 482 -0.71 5.26 21.59
N VAL A 483 -1.92 5.08 21.06
CA VAL A 483 -2.80 3.94 21.39
C VAL A 483 -2.16 2.64 20.91
N ASN A 484 -1.61 2.61 19.69
CA ASN A 484 -0.92 1.44 19.15
C ASN A 484 0.29 1.04 20.03
N GLY A 485 0.95 1.99 20.72
CA GLY A 485 2.01 1.71 21.69
C GLY A 485 1.64 0.66 22.74
N PHE A 486 0.40 0.68 23.23
CA PHE A 486 -0.10 -0.28 24.22
C PHE A 486 -0.31 -1.70 23.66
N ALA A 487 -0.37 -1.86 22.33
CA ALA A 487 -0.51 -3.17 21.70
C ALA A 487 0.81 -3.96 21.72
N TYR A 488 1.96 -3.29 21.82
CA TYR A 488 3.29 -3.93 21.84
C TYR A 488 4.15 -3.56 23.05
N ALA A 489 3.54 -2.91 24.06
CA ALA A 489 4.15 -2.68 25.36
C ALA A 489 3.11 -2.77 26.49
N ASP A 490 3.40 -3.55 27.54
CA ASP A 490 2.64 -3.58 28.78
C ASP A 490 3.16 -2.49 29.75
N VAL A 491 2.65 -1.27 29.58
CA VAL A 491 3.08 -0.07 30.30
C VAL A 491 1.87 0.75 30.79
N ASP A 492 2.09 1.65 31.75
CA ASP A 492 1.05 2.52 32.30
C ASP A 492 0.82 3.77 31.43
N PHE A 493 1.84 4.20 30.67
CA PHE A 493 1.74 5.30 29.73
C PHE A 493 2.59 5.10 28.47
N VAL A 494 2.13 5.68 27.37
CA VAL A 494 2.90 5.82 26.12
C VAL A 494 3.15 7.31 25.89
N VAL A 495 4.34 7.68 25.39
CA VAL A 495 4.74 9.08 25.22
C VAL A 495 5.47 9.31 23.89
N LYS A 496 5.42 10.54 23.38
CA LYS A 496 6.34 11.03 22.35
C LYS A 496 7.41 11.92 23.01
N ASN A 497 8.51 11.35 23.49
CA ASN A 497 9.58 12.13 24.15
C ASN A 497 10.41 12.91 23.11
N GLY A 498 10.71 12.30 21.96
CA GLY A 498 11.33 12.99 20.83
C GLY A 498 10.39 14.05 20.23
N TYR A 499 10.88 14.96 19.39
CA TYR A 499 10.08 16.06 18.83
C TYR A 499 10.54 16.50 17.45
N GLU A 500 9.67 17.24 16.76
CA GLU A 500 9.95 17.84 15.46
C GLU A 500 10.31 19.33 15.60
N GLN A 501 11.25 19.77 14.77
CA GLN A 501 11.54 21.18 14.54
C GLN A 501 11.56 21.42 13.02
N PRO A 502 11.39 22.66 12.53
CA PRO A 502 11.46 22.94 11.10
C PRO A 502 12.73 22.40 10.45
N GLY A 503 12.58 21.33 9.65
CA GLY A 503 13.67 20.66 8.93
C GLY A 503 14.51 19.67 9.75
N ARG A 504 14.12 19.31 10.99
CA ARG A 504 14.87 18.36 11.83
C ARG A 504 13.95 17.55 12.75
N VAL A 505 14.26 16.27 12.89
CA VAL A 505 13.68 15.38 13.91
C VAL A 505 14.70 15.14 15.01
N VAL A 506 14.27 15.25 16.27
CA VAL A 506 15.08 14.93 17.43
C VAL A 506 14.50 13.69 18.10
N SER A 507 15.17 12.55 17.92
CA SER A 507 14.85 11.30 18.61
C SER A 507 15.29 11.38 20.07
N VAL A 508 14.40 11.00 20.97
CA VAL A 508 14.66 10.91 22.41
C VAL A 508 14.02 9.63 22.91
N GLU A 509 14.84 8.58 23.03
CA GLU A 509 14.41 7.25 23.50
C GLU A 509 13.28 6.65 22.64
N ASP A 510 13.25 6.97 21.35
CA ASP A 510 12.23 6.47 20.42
C ASP A 510 12.23 4.93 20.39
N HIS A 511 11.06 4.33 20.57
CA HIS A 511 10.84 2.89 20.67
C HIS A 511 11.58 2.19 21.83
N GLU A 512 11.77 2.90 22.95
CA GLU A 512 12.37 2.39 24.19
C GLU A 512 11.39 2.41 25.38
N PRO A 513 11.58 1.51 26.38
CA PRO A 513 10.97 1.70 27.68
C PRO A 513 11.55 2.95 28.37
N VAL A 514 10.69 3.75 28.98
CA VAL A 514 11.05 5.01 29.64
C VAL A 514 10.43 5.12 31.02
N GLY A 515 11.11 5.85 31.91
CA GLY A 515 10.64 6.08 33.28
C GLY A 515 9.82 7.37 33.48
N LEU A 516 9.84 8.27 32.50
CA LEU A 516 9.32 9.64 32.62
C LEU A 516 8.78 10.13 31.27
N ALA A 517 7.61 10.77 31.29
CA ALA A 517 7.16 11.60 30.17
C ALA A 517 7.66 13.04 30.36
N HIS A 518 8.41 13.56 29.38
CA HIS A 518 8.90 14.94 29.44
C HIS A 518 7.78 15.98 29.33
N ASP A 519 6.64 15.59 28.76
CA ASP A 519 5.47 16.46 28.58
C ASP A 519 4.19 15.62 28.64
N ARG A 520 3.32 15.91 29.62
CA ARG A 520 2.05 15.21 29.83
C ARG A 520 1.06 15.35 28.67
N HIS A 521 1.14 16.42 27.88
CA HIS A 521 0.27 16.62 26.72
C HIS A 521 0.76 15.88 25.48
N ARG A 522 1.85 15.13 25.61
CA ARG A 522 2.43 14.28 24.57
C ARG A 522 2.29 12.78 24.92
N THR A 523 1.29 12.44 25.75
CA THR A 523 1.10 11.11 26.32
C THR A 523 -0.26 10.50 26.01
N ALA A 524 -0.32 9.18 26.07
CA ALA A 524 -1.53 8.43 26.34
C ALA A 524 -1.35 7.63 27.64
N LEU A 525 -2.40 7.60 28.45
CA LEU A 525 -2.39 7.05 29.81
C LEU A 525 -3.38 5.90 29.86
N TRP A 526 -2.98 4.77 30.46
CA TRP A 526 -3.90 3.68 30.70
C TRP A 526 -4.96 4.12 31.71
N ALA A 527 -6.24 3.92 31.38
CA ALA A 527 -7.35 4.52 32.13
C ALA A 527 -7.42 4.05 33.58
N ASP A 528 -6.98 2.84 33.89
CA ASP A 528 -6.92 2.28 35.25
C ASP A 528 -5.50 2.23 35.83
N GLY A 529 -4.57 3.01 35.27
CA GLY A 529 -3.17 3.06 35.69
C GLY A 529 -2.82 4.21 36.66
N PRO A 530 -1.69 4.10 37.38
CA PRO A 530 -1.18 5.16 38.26
C PRO A 530 -0.81 6.45 37.52
N ALA A 531 -0.44 6.34 36.24
CA ALA A 531 -0.12 7.48 35.38
C ALA A 531 -1.33 8.44 35.21
N LEU A 532 -2.56 7.91 35.11
CA LEU A 532 -3.75 8.75 35.06
C LEU A 532 -3.98 9.49 36.38
N ASP A 533 -3.74 8.85 37.52
CA ASP A 533 -3.89 9.49 38.83
C ASP A 533 -2.90 10.65 39.00
N GLN A 534 -1.66 10.48 38.53
CA GLN A 534 -0.66 11.54 38.49
C GLN A 534 -1.14 12.74 37.65
N TYR A 535 -1.64 12.50 36.43
CA TYR A 535 -2.20 13.54 35.57
C TYR A 535 -3.37 14.31 36.24
N LEU A 536 -4.31 13.58 36.84
CA LEU A 536 -5.47 14.15 37.51
C LEU A 536 -5.12 14.98 38.74
N ASN A 537 -3.99 14.67 39.39
CA ASN A 537 -3.45 15.41 40.53
C ASN A 537 -2.48 16.53 40.12
N GLY A 538 -2.23 16.71 38.82
CA GLY A 538 -1.32 17.73 38.30
C GLY A 538 0.17 17.39 38.44
N ALA A 539 0.50 16.16 38.82
CA ALA A 539 1.87 15.67 38.92
C ALA A 539 2.47 15.32 37.55
N ASP A 540 3.79 15.19 37.50
CA ASP A 540 4.48 14.66 36.32
C ASP A 540 4.20 13.18 36.13
N ILE A 541 4.23 12.72 34.88
CA ILE A 541 3.90 11.33 34.52
C ILE A 541 5.17 10.50 34.56
N ALA A 542 5.27 9.60 35.52
CA ALA A 542 6.43 8.75 35.76
C ALA A 542 6.02 7.33 36.18
N GLY A 543 6.89 6.36 35.91
CA GLY A 543 6.64 4.94 36.20
C GLY A 543 6.97 4.05 35.02
N SER A 544 6.12 3.05 34.75
CA SER A 544 6.27 2.17 33.59
C SER A 544 5.77 2.87 32.33
N GLY A 545 6.67 3.29 31.45
CA GLY A 545 6.34 4.00 30.22
C GLY A 545 7.02 3.42 28.98
N TYR A 546 6.51 3.80 27.80
CA TYR A 546 7.14 3.50 26.51
C TYR A 546 7.11 4.73 25.61
N SER A 547 8.24 5.07 25.00
CA SER A 547 8.31 6.19 24.06
C SER A 547 8.17 5.71 22.62
N VAL A 548 7.26 6.32 21.85
CA VAL A 548 7.06 6.05 20.41
C VAL A 548 7.81 7.11 19.57
N ASP A 549 7.46 7.20 18.29
CA ASP A 549 8.06 8.15 17.36
C ASP A 549 7.81 9.63 17.72
N PRO A 550 8.65 10.55 17.24
CA PRO A 550 8.60 11.96 17.60
C PRO A 550 7.54 12.78 16.85
N PHE A 551 6.82 12.18 15.89
CA PHE A 551 6.02 12.91 14.90
C PHE A 551 4.64 13.34 15.42
N GLY A 552 4.10 14.38 14.78
CA GLY A 552 2.66 14.67 14.83
C GLY A 552 2.18 15.48 16.04
N VAL A 553 3.08 16.16 16.74
CA VAL A 553 2.72 17.10 17.81
C VAL A 553 3.75 18.23 17.94
N ASP A 554 3.32 19.47 17.76
CA ASP A 554 4.19 20.66 17.78
C ASP A 554 3.64 21.76 18.69
N THR A 555 4.52 22.46 19.40
CA THR A 555 4.18 23.56 20.35
C THR A 555 3.85 24.90 19.67
N ALA A 556 4.00 24.99 18.35
CA ALA A 556 3.79 26.22 17.59
C ALA A 556 3.08 25.96 16.25
N PRO A 557 1.75 26.13 16.18
CA PRO A 557 1.06 26.15 14.89
C PRO A 557 1.58 27.35 14.08
N GLY A 558 2.35 27.10 13.01
CA GLY A 558 2.62 28.13 12.01
C GLY A 558 4.08 28.58 11.80
N THR A 559 5.09 27.81 12.20
CA THR A 559 6.48 28.05 11.69
C THR A 559 6.82 27.16 10.51
N GLY A 560 5.87 26.99 9.58
CA GLY A 560 6.20 26.47 8.26
C GLY A 560 7.22 27.41 7.61
N VAL A 561 8.43 26.90 7.34
CA VAL A 561 9.38 27.61 6.49
C VAL A 561 8.71 27.73 5.13
N LYS A 562 8.17 28.91 4.82
CA LYS A 562 7.74 29.25 3.46
C LYS A 562 8.98 29.32 2.59
N VAL A 563 9.36 28.17 2.01
CA VAL A 563 10.29 28.13 0.89
C VAL A 563 9.63 28.91 -0.25
N ALA A 564 10.39 29.74 -0.94
CA ALA A 564 9.89 30.43 -2.12
C ALA A 564 9.49 29.39 -3.16
N VAL A 565 8.17 29.26 -3.40
CA VAL A 565 7.62 28.45 -4.49
C VAL A 565 8.15 29.04 -5.78
N ARG A 566 8.80 28.21 -6.61
CA ARG A 566 9.14 28.62 -7.98
C ARG A 566 7.84 28.79 -8.75
N GLU A 567 7.84 29.67 -9.75
CA GLU A 567 6.69 29.82 -10.63
C GLU A 567 6.35 28.45 -11.25
N PRO A 568 5.13 27.91 -11.05
CA PRO A 568 4.81 26.55 -11.46
C PRO A 568 4.74 26.47 -12.98
N GLU A 569 5.41 25.46 -13.55
CA GLU A 569 5.39 25.17 -15.00
C GLU A 569 4.31 24.14 -15.36
N LEU A 570 3.95 23.26 -14.42
CA LEU A 570 3.00 22.17 -14.62
C LEU A 570 1.99 22.09 -13.47
N THR A 571 0.69 22.15 -13.75
CA THR A 571 -0.36 21.78 -12.80
C THR A 571 -0.65 20.28 -12.93
N VAL A 572 -0.56 19.54 -11.81
CA VAL A 572 -1.02 18.15 -11.71
C VAL A 572 -2.34 18.14 -10.96
N VAL A 573 -3.44 17.84 -11.64
CA VAL A 573 -4.76 17.73 -11.02
C VAL A 573 -4.98 16.31 -10.52
N VAL A 574 -5.21 16.16 -9.22
CA VAL A 574 -5.47 14.87 -8.57
C VAL A 574 -6.91 14.83 -8.05
N PRO A 575 -7.82 14.07 -8.68
CA PRO A 575 -9.21 13.95 -8.25
C PRO A 575 -9.33 12.91 -7.12
N VAL A 576 -9.75 13.33 -5.91
CA VAL A 576 -9.71 12.47 -4.72
C VAL A 576 -11.11 12.15 -4.22
N TYR A 577 -11.40 10.88 -3.93
CA TYR A 577 -12.62 10.46 -3.24
C TYR A 577 -12.40 9.13 -2.50
N ASN A 578 -12.51 9.12 -1.16
CA ASN A 578 -12.35 7.93 -0.30
C ASN A 578 -11.08 7.11 -0.60
N ASN A 579 -9.97 7.80 -0.87
CA ASN A 579 -8.74 7.15 -1.33
C ASN A 579 -7.47 7.83 -0.82
N GLY A 580 -7.51 8.38 0.40
CA GLY A 580 -6.42 9.16 1.00
C GLY A 580 -5.13 8.36 1.17
N MET A 581 -5.22 7.08 1.50
CA MET A 581 -4.02 6.24 1.72
C MET A 581 -3.24 6.03 0.42
N HIS A 582 -3.93 5.70 -0.68
CA HIS A 582 -3.30 5.62 -1.99
C HIS A 582 -2.81 6.98 -2.47
N LEU A 583 -3.59 8.05 -2.24
CA LEU A 583 -3.16 9.42 -2.53
C LEU A 583 -1.80 9.72 -1.90
N GLU A 584 -1.63 9.48 -0.59
CA GLU A 584 -0.39 9.78 0.09
C GLU A 584 0.76 8.86 -0.35
N HIS A 585 0.51 7.55 -0.41
CA HIS A 585 1.59 6.57 -0.52
C HIS A 585 1.92 6.10 -1.94
N LYS A 586 1.01 6.32 -2.90
CA LYS A 586 1.20 6.03 -4.32
C LYS A 586 1.34 7.33 -5.11
N CYS A 587 0.22 8.02 -5.33
CA CYS A 587 0.15 9.19 -6.20
C CYS A 587 1.14 10.28 -5.78
N PHE A 588 1.01 10.79 -4.56
CA PHE A 588 1.82 11.92 -4.09
C PHE A 588 3.31 11.56 -3.98
N ARG A 589 3.64 10.39 -3.41
CA ARG A 589 5.04 9.90 -3.37
C ARG A 589 5.65 9.79 -4.76
N SER A 590 4.90 9.31 -5.75
CA SER A 590 5.41 9.22 -7.13
C SER A 590 5.73 10.60 -7.72
N LEU A 591 4.93 11.62 -7.42
CA LEU A 591 5.19 13.00 -7.83
C LEU A 591 6.44 13.57 -7.15
N GLN A 592 6.67 13.27 -5.86
CA GLN A 592 7.85 13.70 -5.12
C GLN A 592 9.17 13.16 -5.70
N ARG A 593 9.15 12.01 -6.37
CA ARG A 593 10.33 11.43 -7.04
C ARG A 593 10.75 12.22 -8.29
N SER A 594 9.88 13.07 -8.83
CA SER A 594 10.18 13.84 -10.03
C SER A 594 11.18 14.96 -9.76
N SER A 595 12.17 15.11 -10.65
CA SER A 595 13.17 16.18 -10.57
C SER A 595 12.59 17.60 -10.71
N ILE A 596 11.30 17.71 -11.06
CA ILE A 596 10.58 18.98 -11.24
C ILE A 596 9.48 19.20 -10.20
N PHE A 597 9.46 18.42 -9.13
CA PHE A 597 8.46 18.53 -8.06
C PHE A 597 8.31 19.98 -7.54
N ASP A 598 9.42 20.71 -7.42
CA ASP A 598 9.45 22.13 -6.99
C ASP A 598 8.87 23.12 -8.02
N ARG A 599 8.64 22.68 -9.26
CA ARG A 599 8.02 23.42 -10.37
C ARG A 599 6.62 22.93 -10.71
N MET A 600 6.10 21.95 -9.96
CA MET A 600 4.72 21.49 -10.07
C MET A 600 3.82 22.34 -9.18
N GLU A 601 2.60 22.61 -9.64
CA GLU A 601 1.46 22.93 -8.79
C GLU A 601 0.61 21.65 -8.65
N ILE A 602 0.51 21.08 -7.46
CA ILE A 602 -0.29 19.87 -7.24
C ILE A 602 -1.64 20.28 -6.66
N LEU A 603 -2.71 20.07 -7.41
CA LEU A 603 -4.06 20.44 -7.02
C LEU A 603 -4.85 19.20 -6.62
N LEU A 604 -4.98 19.00 -5.31
CA LEU A 604 -5.77 17.93 -4.70
C LEU A 604 -7.22 18.40 -4.62
N VAL A 605 -8.10 17.79 -5.42
CA VAL A 605 -9.53 18.15 -5.45
C VAL A 605 -10.33 17.02 -4.84
N ASP A 606 -10.65 17.15 -3.55
CA ASP A 606 -11.52 16.23 -2.82
C ASP A 606 -12.97 16.39 -3.30
N ASP A 607 -13.55 15.31 -3.78
CA ASP A 607 -14.90 15.26 -4.34
C ASP A 607 -15.98 15.11 -3.27
N GLY A 608 -15.66 15.43 -2.01
CA GLY A 608 -16.54 15.28 -0.86
C GLY A 608 -16.44 13.88 -0.26
N SER A 609 -15.22 13.47 0.10
CA SER A 609 -14.97 12.17 0.73
C SER A 609 -15.75 12.00 2.04
N THR A 610 -16.08 10.74 2.32
CA THR A 610 -16.87 10.32 3.48
C THR A 610 -16.06 9.53 4.50
N ASP A 611 -14.91 8.97 4.11
CA ASP A 611 -13.94 8.45 5.06
C ASP A 611 -13.27 9.61 5.81
N GLY A 612 -13.10 9.50 7.13
CA GLY A 612 -12.46 10.58 7.91
C GLY A 612 -11.01 10.84 7.46
N THR A 613 -10.35 9.79 6.95
CA THR A 613 -8.94 9.76 6.58
C THR A 613 -8.63 10.57 5.32
N THR A 614 -9.45 10.54 4.28
CA THR A 614 -9.11 11.22 3.01
C THR A 614 -9.04 12.74 3.14
N PRO A 615 -10.05 13.43 3.70
CA PRO A 615 -9.98 14.88 3.87
C PRO A 615 -8.82 15.31 4.77
N GLN A 616 -8.51 14.50 5.79
CA GLN A 616 -7.37 14.72 6.69
C GLN A 616 -6.04 14.68 5.92
N ILE A 617 -5.80 13.63 5.12
CA ILE A 617 -4.59 13.49 4.31
C ILE A 617 -4.46 14.64 3.30
N VAL A 618 -5.55 15.00 2.61
CA VAL A 618 -5.55 16.12 1.65
C VAL A 618 -5.13 17.43 2.34
N ALA A 619 -5.68 17.71 3.54
CA ALA A 619 -5.32 18.90 4.30
C ALA A 619 -3.86 18.86 4.78
N GLU A 620 -3.38 17.72 5.27
CA GLU A 620 -2.01 17.56 5.76
C GLU A 620 -0.98 17.66 4.63
N LEU A 621 -1.26 17.16 3.43
CA LEU A 621 -0.39 17.32 2.27
C LEU A 621 -0.29 18.80 1.85
N ALA A 622 -1.42 19.51 1.81
CA ALA A 622 -1.43 20.95 1.50
C ALA A 622 -0.75 21.81 2.58
N GLU A 623 -0.82 21.40 3.85
CA GLU A 623 -0.13 22.08 4.96
C GLU A 623 1.39 21.87 4.90
N ARG A 624 1.83 20.65 4.57
CA ARG A 624 3.26 20.27 4.55
C ARG A 624 4.00 20.76 3.32
N HIS A 625 3.32 20.84 2.16
CA HIS A 625 3.98 21.06 0.89
C HIS A 625 3.53 22.38 0.26
N PRO A 626 4.42 23.37 0.10
CA PRO A 626 4.03 24.72 -0.35
C PRO A 626 3.59 24.78 -1.82
N ASN A 627 3.89 23.73 -2.59
CA ASN A 627 3.47 23.55 -3.97
C ASN A 627 2.14 22.77 -4.12
N VAL A 628 1.48 22.43 -3.01
CA VAL A 628 0.20 21.70 -2.98
C VAL A 628 -0.94 22.63 -2.61
N ARG A 629 -2.05 22.54 -3.34
CA ARG A 629 -3.31 23.23 -3.05
C ARG A 629 -4.43 22.20 -2.88
N ALA A 630 -5.25 22.38 -1.85
CA ALA A 630 -6.42 21.54 -1.60
C ALA A 630 -7.71 22.29 -1.94
N HIS A 631 -8.67 21.58 -2.54
CA HIS A 631 -10.07 22.02 -2.72
C HIS A 631 -11.01 20.94 -2.21
N PHE A 632 -12.01 21.31 -1.42
CA PHE A 632 -12.97 20.38 -0.82
C PHE A 632 -14.37 20.68 -1.34
N ASN A 633 -15.03 19.66 -1.90
CA ASN A 633 -16.45 19.73 -2.26
C ASN A 633 -17.35 19.26 -1.10
N GLU A 634 -18.65 19.52 -1.24
CA GLU A 634 -19.65 18.99 -0.32
C GLU A 634 -19.64 17.46 -0.31
N ARG A 635 -19.85 16.87 0.88
CA ARG A 635 -19.81 15.42 1.09
C ARG A 635 -20.78 14.69 0.16
N GLY A 636 -20.34 13.56 -0.40
CA GLY A 636 -21.20 12.63 -1.14
C GLY A 636 -20.70 12.22 -2.52
N GLY A 637 -19.60 12.78 -3.02
CA GLY A 637 -19.08 12.43 -4.36
C GLY A 637 -19.92 13.02 -5.50
N SER A 638 -19.33 13.17 -6.69
CA SER A 638 -20.06 13.44 -7.94
C SER A 638 -20.45 12.18 -8.68
N GLY A 639 -19.93 11.02 -8.25
CA GLY A 639 -20.09 9.73 -8.91
C GLY A 639 -18.95 9.34 -9.86
N SER A 640 -18.05 10.27 -10.21
CA SER A 640 -16.82 10.00 -10.98
C SER A 640 -15.75 11.09 -10.80
N ALA A 641 -14.57 10.95 -11.44
CA ALA A 641 -13.49 11.95 -11.38
C ALA A 641 -13.78 13.26 -12.17
N SER A 642 -14.91 13.34 -12.87
CA SER A 642 -15.27 14.46 -13.77
C SER A 642 -15.35 15.83 -13.10
N ARG A 643 -16.15 15.97 -12.04
CA ARG A 643 -16.30 17.26 -11.34
C ARG A 643 -14.93 17.75 -10.81
N PRO A 644 -14.14 16.92 -10.12
CA PRO A 644 -12.79 17.30 -9.70
C PRO A 644 -11.85 17.70 -10.86
N ARG A 645 -11.84 16.95 -11.96
CA ARG A 645 -10.99 17.24 -13.12
C ARG A 645 -11.36 18.56 -13.80
N ASN A 646 -12.66 18.85 -13.94
CA ASN A 646 -13.17 20.10 -14.48
C ASN A 646 -12.83 21.30 -13.58
N GLN A 647 -13.05 21.17 -12.27
CA GLN A 647 -12.67 22.19 -11.28
C GLN A 647 -11.15 22.42 -11.30
N GLY A 648 -10.38 21.34 -11.41
CA GLY A 648 -8.92 21.41 -11.50
C GLY A 648 -8.44 22.21 -12.71
N LEU A 649 -8.99 21.95 -13.90
CA LEU A 649 -8.68 22.73 -15.11
C LEU A 649 -9.05 24.22 -14.94
N ALA A 650 -10.16 24.52 -14.26
CA ALA A 650 -10.57 25.90 -14.01
C ALA A 650 -9.62 26.61 -13.02
N MET A 651 -9.11 25.90 -12.01
CA MET A 651 -8.25 26.45 -10.95
C MET A 651 -6.74 26.46 -11.28
N ALA A 652 -6.31 25.69 -12.29
CA ALA A 652 -4.91 25.57 -12.69
C ALA A 652 -4.26 26.93 -12.99
N THR A 653 -3.08 27.17 -12.45
CA THR A 653 -2.34 28.42 -12.65
C THR A 653 -1.13 28.28 -13.55
N ALA A 654 -0.61 27.05 -13.69
CA ALA A 654 0.56 26.80 -14.52
C ALA A 654 0.22 26.80 -16.04
N PRO A 655 1.19 27.11 -16.91
CA PRO A 655 1.00 27.08 -18.37
C PRO A 655 0.63 25.71 -18.92
N TYR A 656 1.08 24.64 -18.28
CA TYR A 656 0.80 23.26 -18.68
C TYR A 656 0.03 22.50 -17.60
N ILE A 657 -0.71 21.48 -17.99
CA ILE A 657 -1.55 20.67 -17.10
C ILE A 657 -1.48 19.19 -17.46
N THR A 658 -1.57 18.34 -16.43
CA THR A 658 -1.80 16.89 -16.52
C THR A 658 -2.74 16.44 -15.41
N TYR A 659 -3.14 15.17 -15.47
CA TYR A 659 -4.01 14.51 -14.48
C TYR A 659 -3.31 13.27 -13.92
N LEU A 660 -3.51 12.98 -12.65
CA LEU A 660 -3.06 11.72 -12.05
C LEU A 660 -4.08 11.27 -11.02
N ASP A 661 -4.53 10.02 -11.11
CA ASP A 661 -5.48 9.46 -10.15
C ASP A 661 -4.79 9.09 -8.83
N PRO A 662 -5.51 9.14 -7.68
CA PRO A 662 -4.91 8.94 -6.35
C PRO A 662 -4.37 7.51 -6.15
N ASP A 663 -4.90 6.53 -6.89
CA ASP A 663 -4.46 5.14 -6.90
C ASP A 663 -3.45 4.83 -8.02
N ASN A 664 -2.91 5.82 -8.73
CA ASN A 664 -1.94 5.64 -9.81
C ASN A 664 -0.60 6.31 -9.46
N GLU A 665 0.46 5.96 -10.19
CA GLU A 665 1.81 6.50 -9.97
C GLU A 665 2.37 7.13 -11.24
N ALA A 666 2.96 8.32 -11.12
CA ALA A 666 3.81 8.89 -12.15
C ALA A 666 5.15 8.14 -12.19
N ILE A 667 5.67 7.87 -13.39
CA ILE A 667 6.95 7.18 -13.55
C ILE A 667 8.08 8.22 -13.60
N ASN A 668 8.76 8.42 -12.47
CA ASN A 668 9.96 9.25 -12.33
C ASN A 668 9.83 10.63 -13.03
N ASP A 669 10.67 10.88 -14.04
CA ASP A 669 10.69 12.11 -14.83
C ASP A 669 9.78 12.08 -16.06
N GLY A 670 8.86 11.11 -16.18
CA GLY A 670 7.95 10.99 -17.32
C GLY A 670 7.21 12.31 -17.62
N PHE A 671 6.64 12.95 -16.59
CA PHE A 671 6.00 14.26 -16.76
C PHE A 671 6.97 15.39 -17.13
N ARG A 672 8.22 15.37 -16.62
CA ARG A 672 9.25 16.34 -17.04
C ARG A 672 9.53 16.22 -18.53
N VAL A 673 9.71 14.99 -19.03
CA VAL A 673 9.99 14.75 -20.44
C VAL A 673 8.86 15.28 -21.32
N LEU A 674 7.60 15.02 -20.96
CA LEU A 674 6.45 15.54 -21.70
C LEU A 674 6.34 17.07 -21.62
N LEU A 675 6.56 17.66 -20.44
CA LEU A 675 6.55 19.10 -20.22
C LEU A 675 7.60 19.80 -21.10
N GLU A 676 8.84 19.30 -21.10
CA GLU A 676 9.92 19.86 -21.92
C GLU A 676 9.57 19.81 -23.41
N ARG A 677 9.00 18.69 -23.90
CA ARG A 677 8.53 18.58 -25.29
C ARG A 677 7.43 19.60 -25.60
N ALA A 678 6.39 19.64 -24.78
CA ALA A 678 5.25 20.54 -24.99
C ALA A 678 5.68 22.01 -24.95
N ARG A 679 6.57 22.37 -24.03
CA ARG A 679 7.09 23.73 -23.85
C ARG A 679 8.03 24.16 -24.95
N ASP A 680 9.07 23.38 -25.21
CA ASP A 680 10.16 23.80 -26.09
C ASP A 680 9.69 23.86 -27.56
N LEU A 681 8.73 23.01 -27.94
CA LEU A 681 8.13 22.99 -29.27
C LEU A 681 6.81 23.77 -29.38
N ARG A 682 6.29 24.31 -28.27
CA ARG A 682 4.98 25.01 -28.18
C ARG A 682 3.83 24.19 -28.75
N LEU A 683 3.66 22.98 -28.22
CA LEU A 683 2.66 22.00 -28.66
C LEU A 683 1.36 22.17 -27.88
N GLN A 684 0.26 21.67 -28.45
CA GLN A 684 -1.01 21.58 -27.71
C GLN A 684 -0.96 20.51 -26.62
N PHE A 685 -0.31 19.38 -26.90
CA PHE A 685 0.11 18.42 -25.89
C PHE A 685 1.24 17.52 -26.38
N ALA A 686 1.93 16.87 -25.45
CA ALA A 686 2.81 15.73 -25.69
C ALA A 686 2.26 14.51 -24.94
N ILE A 687 2.34 13.33 -25.56
CA ILE A 687 1.81 12.06 -25.01
C ILE A 687 2.85 10.95 -25.04
N GLY A 688 2.87 10.12 -23.99
CA GLY A 688 3.65 8.90 -23.96
C GLY A 688 2.80 7.65 -23.77
N ASP A 689 3.46 6.54 -23.43
CA ASP A 689 2.83 5.26 -23.20
C ASP A 689 2.33 5.14 -21.74
N MET A 690 1.67 4.02 -21.43
CA MET A 690 1.18 3.71 -20.08
C MET A 690 1.54 2.29 -19.70
N LEU A 691 1.91 2.07 -18.44
CA LEU A 691 2.02 0.73 -17.88
C LEU A 691 0.71 0.40 -17.16
N LYS A 692 0.12 -0.77 -17.42
CA LYS A 692 -1.04 -1.26 -16.70
C LYS A 692 -0.68 -2.49 -15.88
N LEU A 693 -0.92 -2.44 -14.58
CA LEU A 693 -0.76 -3.55 -13.64
C LEU A 693 -2.15 -3.97 -13.15
N SER A 694 -2.52 -5.23 -13.41
CA SER A 694 -3.71 -5.88 -12.83
C SER A 694 -3.29 -7.26 -12.32
N THR A 695 -4.04 -8.31 -12.57
CA THR A 695 -3.51 -9.70 -12.49
C THR A 695 -2.35 -9.97 -13.47
N TRP A 696 -2.14 -9.09 -14.45
CA TRP A 696 -1.07 -9.18 -15.44
C TRP A 696 -0.44 -7.81 -15.65
N ARG A 697 0.82 -7.80 -16.11
CA ARG A 697 1.49 -6.60 -16.61
C ARG A 697 1.19 -6.42 -18.09
N ARG A 698 0.77 -5.22 -18.47
CA ARG A 698 0.54 -4.84 -19.87
C ARG A 698 1.13 -3.47 -20.17
N TYR A 699 2.03 -3.42 -21.14
CA TYR A 699 2.49 -2.16 -21.72
C TYR A 699 1.45 -1.67 -22.74
N VAL A 700 0.95 -0.44 -22.59
CA VAL A 700 -0.02 0.18 -23.49
C VAL A 700 0.71 1.18 -24.38
N HIS A 701 0.95 0.77 -25.62
CA HIS A 701 1.71 1.51 -26.63
C HIS A 701 0.85 2.56 -27.34
N ASN A 702 0.57 3.68 -26.66
CA ASN A 702 -0.13 4.82 -27.27
C ASN A 702 0.64 5.35 -28.49
N VAL A 703 1.97 5.45 -28.37
CA VAL A 703 2.84 5.98 -29.41
C VAL A 703 2.81 5.12 -30.67
N ALA A 704 2.77 3.79 -30.53
CA ALA A 704 2.70 2.88 -31.68
C ALA A 704 1.37 2.99 -32.46
N LEU A 705 0.31 3.50 -31.82
CA LEU A 705 -0.97 3.78 -32.49
C LEU A 705 -1.00 5.16 -33.15
N LEU A 706 -0.32 6.15 -32.57
CA LEU A 706 -0.32 7.53 -33.06
C LEU A 706 0.73 7.79 -34.15
N ASP A 707 1.97 7.32 -33.97
CA ASP A 707 3.06 7.62 -34.92
C ASP A 707 2.74 7.30 -36.38
N PRO A 708 2.05 6.19 -36.73
CA PRO A 708 1.72 5.88 -38.12
C PRO A 708 0.73 6.84 -38.78
N VAL A 709 -0.07 7.56 -38.00
CA VAL A 709 -1.15 8.45 -38.49
C VAL A 709 -0.81 9.93 -38.34
N LEU A 710 0.37 10.24 -37.83
CA LEU A 710 0.85 11.61 -37.63
C LEU A 710 1.96 11.93 -38.63
N GLU A 711 2.06 13.20 -39.02
CA GLU A 711 3.06 13.65 -39.98
C GLU A 711 4.16 14.47 -39.29
N ASP A 712 5.43 14.26 -39.62
CA ASP A 712 6.50 15.07 -39.03
C ASP A 712 6.39 16.55 -39.43
N ASP A 713 6.57 17.44 -38.44
CA ASP A 713 6.53 18.89 -38.64
C ASP A 713 7.94 19.47 -38.85
N PRO A 714 8.18 20.29 -39.90
CA PRO A 714 9.49 20.92 -40.16
C PRO A 714 10.08 21.71 -38.99
N VAL A 715 9.25 22.22 -38.08
CA VAL A 715 9.70 22.94 -36.88
C VAL A 715 9.74 22.06 -35.63
N GLY A 716 9.68 20.73 -35.79
CA GLY A 716 9.70 19.72 -34.73
C GLY A 716 8.31 19.30 -34.25
N GLY A 717 8.20 18.13 -33.61
CA GLY A 717 6.91 17.53 -33.27
C GLY A 717 6.18 16.99 -34.51
N LYS A 718 4.87 16.78 -34.38
CA LYS A 718 4.04 16.08 -35.37
C LYS A 718 2.74 16.83 -35.64
N ARG A 719 2.43 17.05 -36.92
CA ARG A 719 1.13 17.55 -37.39
C ARG A 719 0.06 16.48 -37.22
N VAL A 720 -1.12 16.93 -36.82
CA VAL A 720 -2.31 16.09 -36.62
C VAL A 720 -3.24 16.26 -37.83
N PRO A 721 -3.49 15.20 -38.62
CA PRO A 721 -4.48 15.24 -39.71
C PRO A 721 -5.90 15.50 -39.20
N GLU A 722 -6.76 16.08 -40.05
CA GLU A 722 -8.16 16.37 -39.67
C GLU A 722 -8.97 15.11 -39.39
N ASP A 723 -8.62 14.01 -40.06
CA ASP A 723 -9.26 12.70 -39.95
C ASP A 723 -8.54 11.75 -38.97
N VAL A 724 -7.69 12.28 -38.08
CA VAL A 724 -6.88 11.46 -37.16
C VAL A 724 -7.73 10.51 -36.30
N LEU A 725 -8.92 10.96 -35.85
CA LEU A 725 -9.81 10.16 -35.02
C LEU A 725 -10.33 8.95 -35.78
N GLN A 726 -10.63 9.11 -37.06
CA GLN A 726 -11.09 8.08 -37.98
C GLN A 726 -9.97 7.05 -38.20
N GLN A 727 -8.74 7.53 -38.48
CA GLN A 727 -7.59 6.66 -38.72
C GLN A 727 -7.27 5.77 -37.51
N ILE A 728 -7.46 6.28 -36.28
CA ILE A 728 -7.29 5.48 -35.04
C ILE A 728 -8.59 4.81 -34.55
N ARG A 729 -9.67 4.86 -35.33
CA ARG A 729 -10.99 4.29 -34.98
C ARG A 729 -11.49 4.75 -33.60
N PHE A 730 -11.30 6.03 -33.33
CA PHE A 730 -11.66 6.73 -32.10
C PHE A 730 -11.14 6.05 -30.83
N GLN A 731 -10.01 5.33 -30.91
CA GLN A 731 -9.42 4.64 -29.78
C GLN A 731 -8.99 5.63 -28.69
N PRO A 732 -9.54 5.53 -27.46
CA PRO A 732 -9.16 6.42 -26.38
C PRO A 732 -7.79 6.05 -25.83
N MET A 733 -7.10 7.05 -25.29
CA MET A 733 -5.83 6.91 -24.58
C MET A 733 -5.94 7.62 -23.23
N SER A 734 -5.08 7.23 -22.28
CA SER A 734 -5.11 7.80 -20.94
C SER A 734 -4.68 9.26 -20.95
N ILE A 735 -5.54 10.15 -20.42
CA ILE A 735 -5.20 11.56 -20.21
C ILE A 735 -4.16 11.76 -19.09
N GLN A 736 -3.82 10.70 -18.35
CA GLN A 736 -2.73 10.70 -17.37
C GLN A 736 -1.36 10.44 -18.02
N ALA A 737 -1.32 10.06 -19.31
CA ALA A 737 -0.08 9.84 -20.06
C ALA A 737 0.32 11.04 -20.92
N LEU A 738 -0.25 12.23 -20.68
CA LEU A 738 0.00 13.43 -21.48
C LEU A 738 0.21 14.68 -20.62
N VAL A 739 0.90 15.67 -21.18
CA VAL A 739 0.99 17.05 -20.65
C VAL A 739 0.49 18.00 -21.74
N ALA A 740 -0.47 18.85 -21.41
CA ALA A 740 -1.18 19.72 -22.36
C ALA A 740 -1.03 21.20 -22.00
N ASP A 741 -1.17 22.08 -23.00
CA ASP A 741 -1.27 23.52 -22.80
C ASP A 741 -2.61 23.89 -22.13
N THR A 742 -2.54 24.53 -20.97
CA THR A 742 -3.71 24.84 -20.12
C THR A 742 -4.65 25.81 -20.81
N ALA A 743 -4.12 26.81 -21.52
CA ALA A 743 -4.95 27.82 -22.18
C ALA A 743 -5.71 27.24 -23.38
N TRP A 744 -5.07 26.37 -24.14
CA TRP A 744 -5.68 25.63 -25.24
C TRP A 744 -6.79 24.69 -24.77
N LEU A 745 -6.57 23.92 -23.68
CA LEU A 745 -7.63 23.06 -23.13
C LEU A 745 -8.89 23.85 -22.73
N ARG A 746 -8.72 25.05 -22.18
CA ARG A 746 -9.83 25.96 -21.89
C ARG A 746 -10.47 26.51 -23.15
N ALA A 747 -9.68 26.87 -24.16
CA ALA A 747 -10.16 27.42 -25.42
C ALA A 747 -10.99 26.43 -26.25
N ILE A 748 -10.65 25.13 -26.21
CA ILE A 748 -11.47 24.09 -26.85
C ILE A 748 -12.74 23.75 -26.06
N GLY A 749 -12.92 24.33 -24.86
CA GLY A 749 -14.07 24.07 -24.00
C GLY A 749 -14.08 22.65 -23.44
N LEU A 750 -12.90 22.07 -23.14
CA LEU A 750 -12.81 20.71 -22.62
C LEU A 750 -13.67 20.56 -21.36
N HIS A 751 -14.64 19.66 -21.40
CA HIS A 751 -15.54 19.41 -20.30
C HIS A 751 -15.84 17.93 -20.20
N GLN A 752 -15.62 17.36 -19.02
CA GLN A 752 -15.88 15.96 -18.77
C GLN A 752 -17.25 15.79 -18.10
N PRO A 753 -18.19 15.01 -18.66
CA PRO A 753 -19.56 14.93 -18.14
C PRO A 753 -19.62 14.48 -16.68
N VAL A 754 -20.28 15.28 -15.84
CA VAL A 754 -20.32 15.05 -14.39
C VAL A 754 -21.04 13.74 -14.04
N GLY A 755 -20.42 12.93 -13.17
CA GLY A 755 -20.93 11.63 -12.72
C GLY A 755 -20.77 10.50 -13.73
N ALA A 756 -20.15 10.76 -14.88
CA ALA A 756 -20.01 9.77 -15.94
C ALA A 756 -18.79 8.86 -15.73
N LEU A 757 -18.98 7.55 -15.89
CA LEU A 757 -17.89 6.57 -15.95
C LEU A 757 -17.30 6.56 -17.36
N GLY A 758 -15.98 6.56 -17.51
CA GLY A 758 -15.32 6.55 -18.83
C GLY A 758 -15.24 7.91 -19.53
N GLN A 759 -15.84 8.96 -18.99
CA GLN A 759 -15.01 10.11 -18.60
C GLN A 759 -14.00 10.70 -19.58
N ASP A 760 -12.79 10.20 -19.35
CA ASP A 760 -11.49 10.55 -19.91
C ASP A 760 -11.34 10.06 -21.34
N SER A 761 -12.02 8.97 -21.71
CA SER A 761 -12.04 8.49 -23.08
C SER A 761 -12.59 9.53 -24.05
N MET A 762 -13.68 10.21 -23.67
CA MET A 762 -14.24 11.31 -24.45
C MET A 762 -13.34 12.54 -24.39
N ALA A 763 -12.79 12.87 -23.22
CA ALA A 763 -11.88 14.00 -23.07
C ALA A 763 -10.67 13.89 -24.02
N PHE A 764 -10.03 12.71 -24.07
CA PHE A 764 -8.93 12.46 -24.99
C PHE A 764 -9.34 12.60 -26.46
N GLN A 765 -10.51 12.06 -26.85
CA GLN A 765 -11.02 12.19 -28.22
C GLN A 765 -11.23 13.66 -28.61
N GLN A 766 -11.79 14.47 -27.71
CA GLN A 766 -11.94 15.92 -27.93
C GLN A 766 -10.58 16.62 -28.05
N MET A 767 -9.61 16.26 -27.21
CA MET A 767 -8.26 16.82 -27.27
C MET A 767 -7.58 16.51 -28.61
N LEU A 768 -7.58 15.25 -29.04
CA LEU A 768 -6.93 14.85 -30.28
C LEU A 768 -7.64 15.43 -31.51
N GLY A 769 -8.97 15.41 -31.54
CA GLY A 769 -9.75 15.97 -32.66
C GLY A 769 -9.64 17.48 -32.83
N ARG A 770 -9.19 18.22 -31.81
CA ARG A 770 -8.96 19.67 -31.86
C ARG A 770 -7.48 20.06 -31.93
N ALA A 771 -6.57 19.09 -31.83
CA ALA A 771 -5.14 19.33 -31.93
C ALA A 771 -4.71 19.52 -33.39
N ARG A 772 -3.62 20.26 -33.59
CA ARG A 772 -3.01 20.50 -34.91
C ARG A 772 -1.53 20.13 -34.93
N ARG A 773 -0.85 20.21 -33.79
CA ARG A 773 0.55 19.88 -33.60
C ARG A 773 0.79 19.35 -32.18
N ILE A 774 1.22 18.10 -32.10
CA ILE A 774 1.52 17.37 -30.86
C ILE A 774 2.91 16.75 -30.95
N ASP A 775 3.33 15.99 -29.95
CA ASP A 775 4.50 15.12 -30.06
C ASP A 775 4.30 13.84 -29.23
N THR A 776 5.07 12.81 -29.56
CA THR A 776 4.98 11.47 -28.96
C THR A 776 6.30 11.09 -28.30
N VAL A 777 6.24 10.44 -27.14
CA VAL A 777 7.42 9.97 -26.40
C VAL A 777 7.27 8.49 -26.08
N LYS A 778 8.11 7.65 -26.67
CA LYS A 778 8.05 6.19 -26.56
C LYS A 778 8.60 5.67 -25.22
N MET A 779 7.91 5.99 -24.13
CA MET A 779 8.17 5.50 -22.79
C MET A 779 6.89 5.56 -21.95
N PRO A 780 6.73 4.70 -20.93
CA PRO A 780 5.58 4.78 -20.05
C PRO A 780 5.69 6.00 -19.14
N ILE A 781 4.58 6.72 -18.99
CA ILE A 781 4.52 7.99 -18.23
C ILE A 781 3.93 7.80 -16.84
N HIS A 782 2.99 6.86 -16.69
CA HIS A 782 2.37 6.50 -15.43
C HIS A 782 2.05 5.00 -15.38
N VAL A 783 1.83 4.52 -14.17
CA VAL A 783 1.35 3.17 -13.85
C VAL A 783 -0.13 3.26 -13.49
N TYR A 784 -0.96 2.52 -14.23
CA TYR A 784 -2.38 2.34 -13.98
C TYR A 784 -2.63 0.99 -13.28
N TYR A 785 -3.10 1.04 -12.03
CA TYR A 785 -3.45 -0.14 -11.25
C TYR A 785 -4.90 -0.56 -11.55
N GLY A 786 -5.07 -1.50 -12.47
CA GLY A 786 -6.37 -1.86 -13.05
C GLY A 786 -7.17 -2.91 -12.28
N ALA A 787 -6.62 -3.48 -11.21
CA ALA A 787 -7.33 -4.36 -10.28
C ALA A 787 -7.27 -3.70 -8.90
N VAL A 788 -8.32 -2.96 -8.56
CA VAL A 788 -8.57 -2.50 -7.19
C VAL A 788 -9.91 -3.09 -6.78
N SER A 789 -10.00 -3.62 -5.55
CA SER A 789 -11.16 -4.37 -5.07
C SER A 789 -12.46 -3.55 -5.08
N THR A 790 -12.34 -2.23 -5.01
CA THR A 790 -13.42 -1.25 -5.02
C THR A 790 -13.78 -0.71 -6.41
N SER A 791 -13.14 -1.21 -7.49
CA SER A 791 -13.41 -0.70 -8.84
C SER A 791 -14.85 -0.94 -9.26
N VAL A 792 -15.59 0.16 -9.48
CA VAL A 792 -16.97 0.17 -10.01
C VAL A 792 -17.07 -0.54 -11.38
N VAL A 793 -15.96 -0.67 -12.11
CA VAL A 793 -15.93 -1.36 -13.42
C VAL A 793 -16.03 -2.89 -13.28
N ASN A 794 -15.72 -3.43 -12.11
CA ASN A 794 -15.71 -4.86 -11.83
C ASN A 794 -17.06 -5.37 -11.28
N THR A 795 -17.86 -4.51 -10.65
CA THR A 795 -19.23 -4.84 -10.21
C THR A 795 -20.26 -4.42 -11.26
N VAL A 796 -20.77 -5.39 -12.03
CA VAL A 796 -21.69 -5.12 -13.16
C VAL A 796 -23.15 -5.30 -12.71
N GLY A 797 -23.88 -4.20 -12.60
CA GLY A 797 -25.32 -4.15 -12.30
C GLY A 797 -25.95 -2.85 -12.81
N PRO A 798 -27.17 -2.47 -12.37
CA PRO A 798 -27.86 -1.29 -12.93
C PRO A 798 -27.07 0.01 -12.75
N GLY A 799 -26.37 0.16 -11.62
CA GLY A 799 -25.48 1.29 -11.37
C GLY A 799 -24.33 1.42 -12.38
N PHE A 800 -23.83 0.32 -12.94
CA PHE A 800 -22.78 0.34 -13.96
C PHE A 800 -23.29 1.01 -15.25
N PHE A 801 -24.40 0.52 -15.80
CA PHE A 801 -24.97 1.07 -17.05
C PHE A 801 -25.47 2.51 -16.87
N ARG A 802 -26.12 2.81 -15.73
CA ARG A 802 -26.61 4.16 -15.42
C ARG A 802 -25.50 5.21 -15.40
N LYS A 803 -24.29 4.85 -14.94
CA LYS A 803 -23.13 5.76 -14.95
C LYS A 803 -22.55 6.03 -16.34
N TYR A 804 -22.87 5.24 -17.36
CA TYR A 804 -22.48 5.52 -18.75
C TYR A 804 -23.48 6.44 -19.48
N LEU A 805 -24.73 6.54 -19.03
CA LEU A 805 -25.74 7.38 -19.69
C LEU A 805 -25.30 8.84 -19.86
N PRO A 806 -24.74 9.53 -18.84
CA PRO A 806 -24.28 10.90 -19.01
C PRO A 806 -23.10 11.02 -19.99
N LEU A 807 -22.24 9.99 -20.07
CA LEU A 807 -21.12 9.96 -21.03
C LEU A 807 -21.64 9.85 -22.46
N GLU A 808 -22.42 8.81 -22.75
CA GLU A 808 -22.85 8.52 -24.11
C GLU A 808 -23.80 9.60 -24.65
N LYS A 809 -24.65 10.19 -23.80
CA LYS A 809 -25.44 11.36 -24.15
C LYS A 809 -24.57 12.54 -24.58
N ALA A 810 -23.53 12.86 -23.81
CA ALA A 810 -22.63 13.96 -24.11
C ALA A 810 -21.76 13.66 -25.35
N ARG A 811 -21.26 12.43 -25.49
CA ARG A 811 -20.45 12.00 -26.63
C ARG A 811 -21.26 12.04 -27.92
N SER A 812 -22.47 11.49 -27.94
CA SER A 812 -23.35 11.51 -29.13
C SER A 812 -23.65 12.96 -29.57
N ALA A 813 -23.98 13.85 -28.63
CA ALA A 813 -24.19 15.27 -28.93
C ALA A 813 -22.93 15.96 -29.51
N TRP A 814 -21.74 15.69 -28.94
CA TRP A 814 -20.48 16.22 -29.47
C TRP A 814 -20.16 15.68 -30.87
N LEU A 815 -20.33 14.37 -31.09
CA LEU A 815 -20.08 13.74 -32.39
C LEU A 815 -20.98 14.32 -33.48
N HIS A 816 -22.24 14.61 -33.19
CA HIS A 816 -23.12 15.31 -34.12
C HIS A 816 -22.65 16.74 -34.40
N ALA A 817 -22.26 17.48 -33.36
CA ALA A 817 -21.82 18.87 -33.50
C ALA A 817 -20.56 19.01 -34.36
N ASP A 818 -19.64 18.03 -34.28
CA ASP A 818 -18.37 18.03 -35.02
C ASP A 818 -18.42 17.21 -36.33
N GLY A 819 -19.59 16.68 -36.72
CA GLY A 819 -19.73 15.90 -37.97
C GLY A 819 -19.04 14.54 -37.97
N LEU A 820 -18.83 13.95 -36.79
CA LEU A 820 -18.10 12.69 -36.57
C LEU A 820 -19.03 11.49 -36.27
N TYR A 821 -20.34 11.72 -36.14
CA TYR A 821 -21.31 10.71 -35.67
C TYR A 821 -21.35 9.46 -36.56
N GLU A 822 -21.57 9.62 -37.87
CA GLU A 822 -21.71 8.49 -38.80
C GLU A 822 -20.47 7.60 -38.80
N GLU A 823 -19.29 8.24 -38.80
CA GLU A 823 -18.01 7.57 -38.85
C GLU A 823 -17.66 6.87 -37.53
N TYR A 824 -18.00 7.47 -36.39
CA TYR A 824 -17.89 6.83 -35.08
C TYR A 824 -18.78 5.57 -34.99
N CYS A 825 -20.02 5.70 -35.47
CA CYS A 825 -20.97 4.59 -35.54
C CYS A 825 -20.42 3.43 -36.39
N ARG A 826 -19.91 3.75 -37.59
CA ARG A 826 -19.34 2.78 -38.53
C ARG A 826 -18.09 2.08 -38.02
N THR A 827 -17.20 2.80 -37.35
CA THR A 827 -15.86 2.28 -37.01
C THR A 827 -15.71 1.79 -35.57
N ARG A 828 -16.59 2.23 -34.65
CA ARG A 828 -16.42 1.98 -33.22
C ARG A 828 -17.67 1.56 -32.47
N ALA A 829 -18.82 2.19 -32.69
CA ALA A 829 -19.98 2.02 -31.80
C ALA A 829 -20.40 0.54 -31.67
N ASP A 830 -20.68 -0.14 -32.78
CA ASP A 830 -21.17 -1.53 -32.75
C ASP A 830 -20.16 -2.48 -32.10
N ALA A 831 -18.89 -2.38 -32.50
CA ALA A 831 -17.82 -3.20 -31.95
C ALA A 831 -17.61 -2.95 -30.45
N TYR A 832 -17.73 -1.69 -30.01
CA TYR A 832 -17.63 -1.32 -28.60
C TYR A 832 -18.83 -1.84 -27.80
N PHE A 833 -20.05 -1.68 -28.30
CA PHE A 833 -21.26 -2.21 -27.65
C PHE A 833 -21.19 -3.72 -27.49
N GLN A 834 -20.79 -4.44 -28.54
CA GLN A 834 -20.64 -5.89 -28.50
C GLN A 834 -19.54 -6.32 -27.52
N GLY A 835 -18.33 -5.76 -27.66
CA GLY A 835 -17.15 -6.18 -26.89
C GLY A 835 -17.17 -5.75 -25.43
N TRP A 836 -17.83 -4.63 -25.12
CA TRP A 836 -17.87 -4.04 -23.78
C TRP A 836 -19.20 -4.26 -23.07
N PHE A 837 -20.28 -3.62 -23.53
CA PHE A 837 -21.54 -3.59 -22.80
C PHE A 837 -22.29 -4.91 -22.85
N VAL A 838 -22.52 -5.46 -24.04
CA VAL A 838 -23.25 -6.73 -24.25
C VAL A 838 -22.48 -7.91 -23.64
N ASN A 839 -21.17 -7.97 -23.85
CA ASN A 839 -20.31 -8.99 -23.26
C ASN A 839 -20.35 -8.97 -21.71
N LYS A 840 -20.32 -7.77 -21.07
CA LYS A 840 -20.48 -7.65 -19.61
C LYS A 840 -21.88 -8.00 -19.14
N PHE A 841 -22.91 -7.61 -19.88
CA PHE A 841 -24.30 -7.99 -19.59
C PHE A 841 -24.45 -9.52 -19.55
N ASN A 842 -24.00 -10.19 -20.60
CA ASN A 842 -24.14 -11.64 -20.74
C ASN A 842 -23.36 -12.41 -19.67
N LYS A 843 -22.14 -11.97 -19.33
CA LYS A 843 -21.22 -12.70 -18.44
C LYS A 843 -21.37 -12.38 -16.95
N SER A 844 -21.79 -11.17 -16.58
CA SER A 844 -21.58 -10.65 -15.23
C SER A 844 -22.83 -10.13 -14.53
N VAL A 845 -23.94 -9.89 -15.25
CA VAL A 845 -25.18 -9.41 -14.63
C VAL A 845 -25.94 -10.57 -13.99
N ALA A 846 -26.22 -10.45 -12.70
CA ALA A 846 -27.00 -11.42 -11.95
C ALA A 846 -28.47 -11.50 -12.45
N PRO A 847 -29.12 -12.68 -12.43
CA PRO A 847 -30.47 -12.87 -12.98
C PRO A 847 -31.51 -11.85 -12.53
N GLU A 848 -31.50 -11.50 -11.25
CA GLU A 848 -32.41 -10.53 -10.62
C GLU A 848 -32.28 -9.10 -11.17
N ASN A 849 -31.10 -8.75 -11.72
CA ASN A 849 -30.80 -7.43 -12.25
C ASN A 849 -30.92 -7.34 -13.77
N ARG A 850 -31.16 -8.47 -14.48
CA ARG A 850 -31.10 -8.53 -15.95
C ARG A 850 -32.10 -7.61 -16.63
N ALA A 851 -33.35 -7.58 -16.19
CA ALA A 851 -34.40 -6.77 -16.82
C ALA A 851 -34.05 -5.26 -16.77
N GLU A 852 -33.65 -4.75 -15.61
CA GLU A 852 -33.25 -3.34 -15.45
C GLU A 852 -31.97 -3.03 -16.25
N CYS A 853 -30.96 -3.90 -16.18
CA CYS A 853 -29.72 -3.71 -16.94
C CYS A 853 -29.96 -3.73 -18.45
N GLN A 854 -30.87 -4.57 -18.95
CA GLN A 854 -31.21 -4.64 -20.37
C GLN A 854 -31.91 -3.36 -20.83
N ALA A 855 -32.85 -2.82 -20.04
CA ALA A 855 -33.49 -1.55 -20.35
C ALA A 855 -32.47 -0.40 -20.45
N LEU A 856 -31.54 -0.32 -19.48
CA LEU A 856 -30.45 0.67 -19.50
C LEU A 856 -29.49 0.47 -20.68
N LEU A 857 -29.21 -0.78 -21.06
CA LEU A 857 -28.39 -1.10 -22.23
C LEU A 857 -29.05 -0.64 -23.54
N LEU A 858 -30.35 -0.84 -23.69
CA LEU A 858 -31.11 -0.37 -24.86
C LEU A 858 -31.16 1.17 -24.90
N GLU A 859 -31.28 1.83 -23.76
CA GLU A 859 -31.18 3.30 -23.68
C GLU A 859 -29.80 3.79 -24.13
N LEU A 860 -28.71 3.13 -23.73
CA LEU A 860 -27.36 3.42 -24.21
C LEU A 860 -27.24 3.22 -25.73
N ALA A 861 -27.80 2.11 -26.24
CA ALA A 861 -27.74 1.74 -27.65
C ALA A 861 -28.47 2.75 -28.55
N ALA A 862 -29.56 3.33 -28.06
CA ALA A 862 -30.35 4.33 -28.76
C ALA A 862 -29.59 5.63 -29.06
N PHE A 863 -28.52 5.97 -28.31
CA PHE A 863 -27.69 7.15 -28.63
C PHE A 863 -26.91 7.03 -29.94
N TYR A 864 -26.82 5.81 -30.50
CA TYR A 864 -25.99 5.48 -31.66
C TYR A 864 -26.72 4.65 -32.71
N ASP A 865 -28.04 4.44 -32.56
CA ASP A 865 -28.84 3.52 -33.40
C ASP A 865 -28.30 2.08 -33.44
N VAL A 866 -27.65 1.62 -32.36
CA VAL A 866 -27.15 0.24 -32.24
C VAL A 866 -28.35 -0.67 -31.97
N GLN A 867 -28.54 -1.69 -32.81
CA GLN A 867 -29.57 -2.70 -32.60
C GLN A 867 -29.03 -3.83 -31.72
N VAL A 868 -29.64 -4.05 -30.55
CA VAL A 868 -29.29 -5.14 -29.62
C VAL A 868 -30.50 -6.06 -29.45
N ALA A 869 -30.32 -7.35 -29.73
CA ALA A 869 -31.38 -8.35 -29.66
C ALA A 869 -30.88 -9.67 -29.05
N PRO A 870 -31.77 -10.54 -28.54
CA PRO A 870 -31.41 -11.90 -28.16
C PRO A 870 -30.86 -12.68 -29.37
N GLU A 871 -29.85 -13.52 -29.13
CA GLU A 871 -29.29 -14.42 -30.14
C GLU A 871 -30.34 -15.44 -30.62
N ASP A 872 -31.16 -15.94 -29.69
CA ASP A 872 -32.37 -16.72 -29.99
C ASP A 872 -33.61 -15.86 -29.69
N PRO A 873 -34.37 -15.42 -30.71
CA PRO A 873 -35.58 -14.61 -30.53
C PRO A 873 -36.70 -15.32 -29.75
N THR A 874 -36.63 -16.65 -29.62
CA THR A 874 -37.64 -17.47 -28.94
C THR A 874 -37.32 -17.75 -27.47
N ASP A 875 -36.08 -17.47 -27.04
CA ASP A 875 -35.62 -17.60 -25.67
C ASP A 875 -35.23 -16.23 -25.10
N ALA A 876 -36.09 -15.66 -24.26
CA ALA A 876 -35.83 -14.39 -23.58
C ALA A 876 -34.62 -14.43 -22.62
N GLY A 877 -34.14 -15.63 -22.26
CA GLY A 877 -32.91 -15.85 -21.48
C GLY A 877 -31.64 -15.97 -22.32
N SER A 878 -31.77 -15.97 -23.66
CA SER A 878 -30.65 -16.09 -24.60
C SER A 878 -29.67 -14.91 -24.48
N PRO A 879 -28.36 -15.13 -24.71
CA PRO A 879 -27.39 -14.04 -24.75
C PRO A 879 -27.80 -12.93 -25.71
N LEU A 880 -27.56 -11.67 -25.33
CA LEU A 880 -27.77 -10.54 -26.25
C LEU A 880 -26.61 -10.44 -27.24
N VAL A 881 -26.91 -9.95 -28.45
CA VAL A 881 -25.95 -9.66 -29.52
C VAL A 881 -26.27 -8.33 -30.20
N VAL A 882 -25.24 -7.62 -30.65
CA VAL A 882 -25.38 -6.47 -31.55
C VAL A 882 -25.65 -6.98 -32.97
N GLN A 883 -26.73 -6.51 -33.58
CA GLN A 883 -27.00 -6.78 -34.99
C GLN A 883 -26.12 -5.85 -35.84
N THR A 884 -25.34 -6.43 -36.75
CA THR A 884 -24.50 -5.67 -37.68
C THR A 884 -25.35 -4.75 -38.54
N ARG A 885 -25.00 -3.46 -38.57
CA ARG A 885 -25.55 -2.52 -39.56
C ARG A 885 -25.16 -2.99 -40.96
N ASP A 886 -26.10 -3.00 -41.90
CA ASP A 886 -25.79 -3.24 -43.30
C ASP A 886 -24.81 -2.15 -43.78
N THR A 887 -23.57 -2.56 -44.09
CA THR A 887 -22.50 -1.65 -44.55
C THR A 887 -22.51 -1.45 -46.07
N THR A 888 -23.54 -1.93 -46.75
CA THR A 888 -23.73 -1.80 -48.19
C THR A 888 -24.54 -0.58 -48.55
N GLU A 889 -23.95 0.61 -48.45
CA GLU A 889 -24.37 1.80 -49.20
C GLU A 889 -23.25 2.86 -49.09
N GLY A 890 -22.33 2.87 -50.06
CA GLY A 890 -21.19 3.80 -50.05
C GLY A 890 -20.09 3.59 -51.09
N ASP A 891 -20.10 2.47 -51.83
CA ASP A 891 -19.34 2.32 -53.10
C ASP A 891 -20.34 2.35 -54.27
N ALA A 892 -20.72 3.55 -54.70
CA ALA A 892 -21.39 3.80 -55.98
C ALA A 892 -20.93 5.15 -56.56
#